data_AF-A0AAV5A5L3-F1
#
_entry.id   AF-A0AAV5A5L3-F1
#
_cell.length_a   1.000
_cell.length_b   1.000
_cell.length_c   1.000
_cell.angle_alpha   90.00
_cell.angle_beta   90.00
_cell.angle_gamma   90.00
#
_symmetry.space_group_name_H-M   'P 1'
#
loop_
_entity.id
_entity.type
_entity.pdbx_description
1 polymer ?
#
loop_
_entity_poly.entity_id
_entity_poly.type
_entity_poly.pdbx_seq_one_letter_code
_entity_poly.pdbx_strand_id
1 'polypeptide(L)'
;MGQEVGETSSYFNSGVILPVFDSYGILINAVPQESQTIHHPRPVIRATWRAPKSHSRPDLTLYTLTSDSVVRVFHPVLDAPQRLELHCTLDSRLFLPSPLASNIDGSLIFPLDRQVLLSSIATMTQNGDAKEVSYAFEKEAQPSKRLEIIKNEEWDLFLRILKDGSILIRGIANIDRRPPTLLRQFTVLKTPPSTFSIHNLPTQLVLSTAESSNREKVPSVMLTSCSPLATHYLPLNSFFDGHKESLTLQAYNDHEVCDSGLEFEHITRFVRTADGRGLGITRTNGGETWCLDETTNKLRRVGHWIGKGLLAVLNADVGECIGHLTALHDEQSNTIVFQNHFTKTQHVLQVPPLNNIFSLPSNQSHALLIGVTDKSSIIQIKVASDIACDESPVRLSDQSLPLNDLQHILPVDPMVWSSRPIDMADTLLTQHDALVTISADGLLTFWASDVSSDNYKGSWRSTGSVATGRRGIRMARCSSAQKTVLIAPNGDGEEITIWDSKQSQFSTGLEYRQILSGGETIKDLDWTSTDGQSILAIGYSRHVILLCQQRMTYFEQEPAWGVFGKVDISGLTPYPISDSIWLSGGSLIVGAAHQMFHYGQSDTAVDEEERRESLFESVKAHNGPLVDYHPQMLLQCLLWNKSEYVKEILVGFYKSLSAFITKRENALKVRPLLVDRILRKEELELSGGYGSLPAFIGRQWNDLDDDGVFSKELAERLIALLDSNPVPGLTSNEKAHLIVLIRTTSEVDEQRRALDSNGLRYLISMRSFYILNERTDSSKVKPLSRGRSRLRYRDMVWAFHSESQEILLNASIQACGGKMTWDDAKALGAFIWMESAESMRTHMENIARNEYTSGEERDPTKCSLFYFALGKARLVHGLWRQAAWHKEQPATLRFLANDFQELRWKTAALKNAYALLSKQRFAYSAAFFLLGGNLKDAVTVCVRQLNDVQLAIALARVVEQRDDGPVFQGLLRDIVLPLAFKEGNRYLCSWAFWKLHRRDFAVRVLVTPLSELVKGLDIPIKEVNEELQYDDPSLALLFSQLKTKTLQTAKGCHALALDLTASWSFERPSPSRVRRLSAEDLHDIPARPFNRHVRRRSSILIDMEIPSVPGTQPSSPGRQPTTLPSVIDEEEPEIVQATTKPKPDRQTGIGNLMKTAKQDVSVPEFDMNAFF
;
A
#
# COMPACT_ATOMS: atom_id res chain seq x y z
N MET A 1 10.35 32.58 -12.06
CA MET A 1 9.12 32.47 -12.87
C MET A 1 9.49 31.72 -14.13
N GLY A 2 9.26 30.42 -14.12
CA GLY A 2 9.64 29.52 -15.20
C GLY A 2 9.43 28.08 -14.74
N GLN A 3 8.84 27.32 -15.66
CA GLN A 3 8.69 25.87 -15.70
C GLN A 3 7.57 25.17 -14.92
N GLU A 4 7.07 24.13 -15.60
CA GLU A 4 6.14 23.07 -15.20
C GLU A 4 4.63 23.35 -15.36
N VAL A 5 4.20 23.36 -16.63
CA VAL A 5 2.89 22.84 -17.03
C VAL A 5 3.16 21.59 -17.86
N GLY A 6 3.37 20.47 -17.19
CA GLY A 6 3.41 19.13 -17.76
C GLY A 6 2.25 18.32 -17.21
N GLU A 7 1.53 17.65 -18.09
CA GLU A 7 0.60 16.54 -17.77
C GLU A 7 -0.71 16.88 -17.02
N THR A 8 -1.61 17.61 -17.69
CA THR A 8 -3.04 17.73 -17.29
C THR A 8 -4.03 17.55 -18.44
N SER A 9 -3.65 16.89 -19.54
CA SER A 9 -4.48 16.86 -20.77
C SER A 9 -5.30 15.58 -21.03
N SER A 10 -5.42 14.62 -20.10
CA SER A 10 -6.19 13.39 -20.35
C SER A 10 -7.65 13.41 -19.84
N TYR A 11 -8.09 14.46 -19.15
CA TYR A 11 -9.39 14.48 -18.43
C TYR A 11 -10.55 15.17 -19.14
N PHE A 12 -10.40 15.55 -20.40
CA PHE A 12 -11.54 15.96 -21.21
C PHE A 12 -11.88 14.83 -22.18
N ASN A 13 -13.17 14.69 -22.54
CA ASN A 13 -13.68 14.00 -23.72
C ASN A 13 -14.15 12.55 -23.56
N SER A 14 -15.25 12.35 -22.85
CA SER A 14 -16.25 11.38 -23.30
C SER A 14 -17.65 11.95 -23.03
N GLY A 15 -18.41 12.16 -24.10
CA GLY A 15 -19.79 12.67 -23.99
C GLY A 15 -20.74 11.57 -23.53
N VAL A 16 -21.67 11.90 -22.64
CA VAL A 16 -22.72 10.96 -22.21
C VAL A 16 -23.80 10.89 -23.28
N ILE A 17 -24.14 9.68 -23.72
CA ILE A 17 -25.20 9.42 -24.69
C ILE A 17 -26.49 9.13 -23.90
N LEU A 18 -27.50 9.99 -24.03
CA LEU A 18 -28.81 9.77 -23.41
C LEU A 18 -29.83 9.34 -24.48
N PRO A 19 -30.48 8.18 -24.32
CA PRO A 19 -31.57 7.79 -25.21
C PRO A 19 -32.81 8.65 -24.94
N VAL A 20 -33.33 9.31 -25.98
CA VAL A 20 -34.64 9.99 -25.99
C VAL A 20 -35.47 9.31 -27.09
N PHE A 21 -36.78 9.19 -26.95
CA PHE A 21 -37.60 8.53 -27.99
C PHE A 21 -37.32 9.13 -29.39
N ASP A 22 -36.96 8.27 -30.35
CA ASP A 22 -36.57 8.58 -31.73
C ASP A 22 -35.39 9.57 -31.95
N SER A 23 -34.62 9.91 -30.90
CA SER A 23 -33.49 10.86 -30.96
C SER A 23 -32.43 10.64 -29.87
N TYR A 24 -31.17 11.00 -30.11
CA TYR A 24 -30.13 10.93 -29.08
C TYR A 24 -29.65 12.32 -28.68
N GLY A 25 -29.69 12.62 -27.38
CA GLY A 25 -29.11 13.81 -26.80
C GLY A 25 -27.64 13.57 -26.49
N ILE A 26 -26.76 14.47 -26.95
CA ILE A 26 -25.32 14.41 -26.71
C ILE A 26 -24.93 15.55 -25.76
N LEU A 27 -24.28 15.18 -24.65
CA LEU A 27 -23.66 16.11 -23.70
C LEU A 27 -22.15 16.14 -23.89
N ILE A 28 -21.61 17.24 -24.42
CA ILE A 28 -20.17 17.37 -24.74
C ILE A 28 -19.36 18.03 -23.59
N ASN A 29 -19.99 18.44 -22.47
CA ASN A 29 -19.29 19.08 -21.34
C ASN A 29 -19.86 18.67 -19.96
N ALA A 30 -19.09 18.90 -18.88
CA ALA A 30 -19.43 18.62 -17.47
C ALA A 30 -20.55 19.50 -16.88
N VAL A 31 -21.12 20.42 -17.66
CA VAL A 31 -22.31 21.22 -17.29
C VAL A 31 -23.51 20.60 -18.02
N PRO A 32 -24.63 20.31 -17.36
CA PRO A 32 -25.77 19.61 -17.93
C PRO A 32 -26.61 20.55 -18.81
N GLN A 33 -26.04 20.98 -19.94
CA GLN A 33 -26.77 21.64 -21.00
C GLN A 33 -26.66 20.75 -22.24
N GLU A 34 -27.79 20.29 -22.76
CA GLU A 34 -27.88 19.47 -23.97
C GLU A 34 -27.17 20.22 -25.12
N SER A 35 -26.02 19.70 -25.57
CA SER A 35 -25.18 20.41 -26.53
C SER A 35 -25.64 20.20 -27.97
N GLN A 36 -26.21 19.03 -28.28
CA GLN A 36 -26.76 18.71 -29.60
C GLN A 36 -27.68 17.49 -29.55
N THR A 37 -28.85 17.55 -30.21
CA THR A 37 -29.73 16.41 -30.47
C THR A 37 -29.53 15.92 -31.90
N ILE A 38 -29.30 14.61 -32.10
CA ILE A 38 -29.14 13.99 -33.43
C ILE A 38 -30.37 13.14 -33.74
N HIS A 39 -31.04 13.45 -34.85
CA HIS A 39 -32.20 12.71 -35.33
C HIS A 39 -31.79 11.60 -36.30
N HIS A 40 -32.43 10.44 -36.14
CA HIS A 40 -32.22 9.28 -37.01
C HIS A 40 -33.52 8.93 -37.75
N PRO A 41 -33.45 8.51 -39.02
CA PRO A 41 -34.64 8.11 -39.79
C PRO A 41 -35.25 6.78 -39.32
N ARG A 42 -34.54 6.05 -38.46
CA ARG A 42 -34.89 4.75 -37.90
C ARG A 42 -34.39 4.66 -36.46
N PRO A 43 -35.01 3.84 -35.59
CA PRO A 43 -34.53 3.59 -34.23
C PRO A 43 -33.06 3.17 -34.23
N VAL A 44 -32.24 3.80 -33.38
CA VAL A 44 -30.83 3.41 -33.18
C VAL A 44 -30.81 2.19 -32.27
N ILE A 45 -30.13 1.15 -32.71
CA ILE A 45 -29.84 -0.05 -31.93
C ILE A 45 -28.60 0.17 -31.07
N ARG A 46 -27.58 0.86 -31.58
CA ARG A 46 -26.29 1.03 -30.90
C ARG A 46 -25.63 2.37 -31.22
N ALA A 47 -24.98 2.98 -30.24
CA ALA A 47 -24.15 4.16 -30.41
C ALA A 47 -22.80 3.97 -29.69
N THR A 48 -21.70 4.28 -30.36
CA THR A 48 -20.33 4.06 -29.86
C THR A 48 -19.46 5.24 -30.23
N TRP A 49 -18.76 5.82 -29.25
CA TRP A 49 -17.72 6.80 -29.51
C TRP A 49 -16.48 6.12 -30.09
N ARG A 50 -15.88 6.75 -31.10
CA ARG A 50 -14.59 6.35 -31.64
C ARG A 50 -13.49 6.64 -30.63
N ALA A 51 -12.58 5.69 -30.42
CA ALA A 51 -11.46 5.86 -29.51
C ALA A 51 -10.54 7.02 -29.95
N PRO A 52 -10.12 7.91 -29.02
CA PRO A 52 -9.26 9.05 -29.35
C PRO A 52 -7.83 8.64 -29.68
N LYS A 53 -7.12 9.49 -30.43
CA LYS A 53 -5.70 9.33 -30.76
C LYS A 53 -4.83 9.78 -29.57
N SER A 54 -3.83 8.99 -29.19
CA SER A 54 -3.02 9.20 -27.96
C SER A 54 -2.21 10.51 -27.91
N HIS A 55 -2.10 11.28 -29.01
CA HIS A 55 -1.25 12.47 -29.10
C HIS A 55 -1.84 13.65 -29.87
N SER A 56 -3.15 13.69 -30.16
CA SER A 56 -3.78 14.85 -30.83
C SER A 56 -5.07 15.29 -30.15
N ARG A 57 -5.57 16.47 -30.52
CA ARG A 57 -6.86 16.99 -30.06
C ARG A 57 -7.94 15.89 -30.09
N PRO A 58 -8.87 15.91 -29.12
CA PRO A 58 -9.96 14.95 -29.01
C PRO A 58 -10.97 15.13 -30.16
N ASP A 59 -10.72 14.47 -31.29
CA ASP A 59 -11.67 14.46 -32.40
C ASP A 59 -12.82 13.49 -32.07
N LEU A 60 -13.84 14.01 -31.38
CA LEU A 60 -15.05 13.30 -30.97
C LEU A 60 -15.80 12.76 -32.21
N THR A 61 -15.58 11.51 -32.61
CA THR A 61 -16.33 10.88 -33.71
C THR A 61 -17.32 9.88 -33.12
N LEU A 62 -18.58 9.92 -33.54
CA LEU A 62 -19.65 9.04 -33.05
C LEU A 62 -20.11 8.09 -34.16
N TYR A 63 -20.16 6.80 -33.85
CA TYR A 63 -20.77 5.77 -34.70
C TYR A 63 -22.15 5.42 -34.16
N THR A 64 -23.17 5.41 -35.01
CA THR A 64 -24.51 4.95 -34.65
C THR A 64 -24.98 3.87 -35.63
N LEU A 65 -25.66 2.84 -35.12
CA LEU A 65 -26.22 1.74 -35.88
C LEU A 65 -27.74 1.77 -35.69
N THR A 66 -28.51 1.78 -36.77
CA THR A 66 -29.98 1.78 -36.73
C THR A 66 -30.59 0.43 -37.07
N SER A 67 -31.90 0.30 -36.84
CA SER A 67 -32.70 -0.92 -37.04
C SER A 67 -32.78 -1.45 -38.47
N ASP A 68 -32.42 -0.65 -39.46
CA ASP A 68 -32.19 -1.04 -40.85
C ASP A 68 -30.75 -1.56 -41.11
N SER A 69 -29.96 -1.81 -40.06
CA SER A 69 -28.55 -2.23 -40.12
C SER A 69 -27.64 -1.25 -40.86
N VAL A 70 -27.90 0.05 -40.75
CA VAL A 70 -27.07 1.12 -41.35
C VAL A 70 -26.19 1.77 -40.28
N VAL A 71 -24.88 1.83 -40.52
CA VAL A 71 -23.94 2.59 -39.66
C VAL A 71 -23.81 4.01 -40.17
N ARG A 72 -23.98 4.99 -39.29
CA ARG A 72 -23.79 6.42 -39.56
C ARG A 72 -22.62 6.94 -38.75
N VAL A 73 -21.68 7.59 -39.42
CA VAL A 73 -20.47 8.18 -38.85
C VAL A 73 -20.65 9.68 -38.76
N PHE A 74 -20.65 10.17 -37.53
CA PHE A 74 -20.72 11.60 -37.21
C PHE A 74 -19.34 12.10 -36.78
N HIS A 75 -18.91 13.21 -37.36
CA HIS A 75 -17.58 13.77 -37.10
C HIS A 75 -17.69 15.28 -36.78
N PRO A 76 -16.75 15.87 -36.01
CA PRO A 76 -16.80 17.28 -35.67
C PRO A 76 -16.58 18.18 -36.88
N VAL A 77 -17.31 19.30 -36.91
CA VAL A 77 -17.10 20.36 -37.89
C VAL A 77 -15.82 21.14 -37.54
N LEU A 78 -14.96 21.42 -38.52
CA LEU A 78 -13.65 22.08 -38.31
C LEU A 78 -13.75 23.42 -37.57
N ASP A 79 -14.77 24.21 -37.90
CA ASP A 79 -15.00 25.54 -37.32
C ASP A 79 -15.84 25.49 -36.02
N ALA A 80 -16.42 24.33 -35.70
CA ALA A 80 -17.27 24.11 -34.52
C ALA A 80 -17.06 22.68 -33.96
N PRO A 81 -15.95 22.41 -33.25
CA PRO A 81 -15.58 21.05 -32.82
C PRO A 81 -16.55 20.44 -31.79
N GLN A 82 -17.45 21.24 -31.22
CA GLN A 82 -18.53 20.79 -30.34
C GLN A 82 -19.79 20.35 -31.09
N ARG A 83 -19.82 20.44 -32.43
CA ARG A 83 -20.96 20.06 -33.25
C ARG A 83 -20.58 18.92 -34.18
N LEU A 84 -21.39 17.86 -34.12
CA LEU A 84 -21.27 16.65 -34.92
C LEU A 84 -22.17 16.72 -36.16
N GLU A 85 -21.62 16.43 -37.33
CA GLU A 85 -22.40 16.29 -38.56
C GLU A 85 -22.23 14.89 -39.17
N LEU A 86 -23.22 14.46 -39.95
CA LEU A 86 -23.18 13.17 -40.63
C LEU A 86 -22.19 13.24 -41.79
N HIS A 87 -21.07 12.54 -41.69
CA HIS A 87 -20.03 12.53 -42.71
C HIS A 87 -20.12 11.31 -43.65
N CYS A 88 -20.62 10.18 -43.15
CA CYS A 88 -20.61 8.92 -43.89
C CYS A 88 -21.72 7.96 -43.43
N THR A 89 -22.28 7.20 -44.37
CA THR A 89 -23.24 6.12 -44.11
C THR A 89 -22.76 4.82 -44.74
N LEU A 90 -22.75 3.74 -43.97
CA LEU A 90 -22.50 2.37 -44.43
C LEU A 90 -23.82 1.58 -44.43
N ASP A 91 -24.41 1.42 -45.62
CA ASP A 91 -25.64 0.66 -45.84
C ASP A 91 -25.35 -0.75 -46.39
N SER A 92 -26.28 -1.68 -46.17
CA SER A 92 -26.39 -3.03 -46.75
C SER A 92 -26.04 -3.14 -48.23
N ARG A 93 -26.49 -2.19 -49.06
CA ARG A 93 -26.22 -2.17 -50.51
C ARG A 93 -24.76 -1.96 -50.87
N LEU A 94 -23.97 -1.41 -49.95
CA LEU A 94 -22.53 -1.32 -50.13
C LEU A 94 -21.90 -2.70 -49.95
N PHE A 95 -22.43 -3.57 -49.09
CA PHE A 95 -21.79 -4.86 -48.81
C PHE A 95 -21.94 -5.89 -49.94
N LEU A 96 -23.07 -5.95 -50.65
CA LEU A 96 -23.29 -6.86 -51.78
C LEU A 96 -24.20 -6.25 -52.88
N PRO A 97 -24.01 -6.61 -54.17
CA PRO A 97 -24.93 -6.25 -55.24
C PRO A 97 -26.33 -6.88 -55.07
N SER A 98 -27.35 -6.23 -55.63
CA SER A 98 -28.79 -6.54 -55.43
C SER A 98 -29.25 -8.01 -55.48
N PRO A 99 -28.72 -8.93 -56.33
CA PRO A 99 -29.19 -10.32 -56.36
C PRO A 99 -28.72 -11.19 -55.18
N LEU A 100 -27.74 -10.75 -54.39
CA LEU A 100 -27.21 -11.46 -53.21
C LEU A 100 -27.74 -10.86 -51.88
N ALA A 101 -28.67 -9.91 -51.95
CA ALA A 101 -29.16 -9.15 -50.80
C ALA A 101 -29.95 -10.01 -49.78
N SER A 102 -30.56 -11.13 -50.20
CA SER A 102 -31.29 -12.05 -49.31
C SER A 102 -30.41 -12.71 -48.24
N ASN A 103 -29.09 -12.78 -48.46
CA ASN A 103 -28.11 -13.31 -47.50
C ASN A 103 -27.79 -12.31 -46.38
N ILE A 104 -28.31 -11.08 -46.46
CA ILE A 104 -28.02 -9.97 -45.54
C ILE A 104 -29.15 -9.74 -44.51
N ASP A 105 -30.36 -10.24 -44.76
CA ASP A 105 -31.52 -10.01 -43.89
C ASP A 105 -31.27 -10.49 -42.45
N GLY A 106 -31.30 -9.57 -41.48
CA GLY A 106 -31.06 -9.83 -40.05
C GLY A 106 -29.59 -9.72 -39.60
N SER A 107 -28.63 -9.50 -40.50
CA SER A 107 -27.21 -9.32 -40.16
C SER A 107 -26.90 -7.87 -39.74
N LEU A 108 -26.13 -7.68 -38.67
CA LEU A 108 -25.68 -6.38 -38.17
C LEU A 108 -24.26 -6.02 -38.64
N ILE A 109 -23.92 -4.72 -38.62
CA ILE A 109 -22.57 -4.21 -38.91
C ILE A 109 -21.88 -3.88 -37.58
N PHE A 110 -20.67 -4.40 -37.40
CA PHE A 110 -19.86 -4.24 -36.18
C PHE A 110 -18.62 -3.37 -36.46
N PRO A 111 -18.47 -2.19 -35.81
CA PRO A 111 -17.19 -1.48 -35.84
C PRO A 111 -16.14 -2.28 -35.07
N LEU A 112 -14.97 -2.47 -35.66
CA LEU A 112 -13.84 -3.12 -34.99
C LEU A 112 -13.04 -2.08 -34.19
N ASP A 113 -12.61 -2.46 -32.98
CA ASP A 113 -11.82 -1.57 -32.13
C ASP A 113 -10.45 -1.32 -32.76
N ARG A 114 -10.23 -0.06 -33.14
CA ARG A 114 -8.99 0.39 -33.78
C ARG A 114 -7.78 0.27 -32.85
N GLN A 115 -7.91 0.58 -31.57
CA GLN A 115 -6.79 0.54 -30.64
C GLN A 115 -6.31 -0.90 -30.46
N VAL A 116 -7.24 -1.83 -30.25
CA VAL A 116 -6.93 -3.28 -30.14
C VAL A 116 -6.24 -3.81 -31.40
N LEU A 117 -6.76 -3.45 -32.58
CA LEU A 117 -6.14 -3.84 -33.86
C LEU A 117 -4.72 -3.26 -34.01
N LEU A 118 -4.54 -1.96 -33.78
CA LEU A 118 -3.25 -1.29 -33.95
C LEU A 118 -2.22 -1.75 -32.91
N SER A 119 -2.64 -2.00 -31.67
CA SER A 119 -1.76 -2.54 -30.63
C SER A 119 -1.26 -3.94 -30.99
N SER A 120 -2.14 -4.81 -31.49
CA SER A 120 -1.76 -6.17 -31.93
C SER A 120 -0.84 -6.15 -33.15
N ILE A 121 -0.92 -5.14 -34.04
CA ILE A 121 0.02 -4.99 -35.15
C ILE A 121 1.36 -4.37 -34.67
N ALA A 122 1.34 -3.53 -33.63
CA ALA A 122 2.53 -2.84 -33.12
C ALA A 122 3.49 -3.72 -32.32
N THR A 123 3.00 -4.76 -31.63
CA THR A 123 3.81 -5.73 -30.87
C THR A 123 4.90 -6.41 -31.72
N MET A 124 4.72 -6.48 -33.04
CA MET A 124 5.74 -6.99 -33.97
C MET A 124 6.91 -6.04 -34.20
N THR A 125 6.71 -4.72 -34.11
CA THR A 125 7.70 -3.71 -34.55
C THR A 125 8.75 -3.39 -33.47
N GLN A 126 8.47 -3.72 -32.20
CA GLN A 126 9.32 -3.34 -31.06
C GLN A 126 10.38 -4.40 -30.66
N ASN A 127 10.32 -5.62 -31.18
CA ASN A 127 11.17 -6.74 -30.75
C ASN A 127 12.16 -7.25 -31.81
N GLY A 128 12.70 -6.34 -32.65
CA GLY A 128 13.64 -6.65 -33.74
C GLY A 128 15.07 -7.05 -33.32
N ASP A 129 15.38 -7.19 -32.03
CA ASP A 129 16.75 -7.45 -31.51
C ASP A 129 16.99 -8.89 -31.04
N ALA A 130 16.38 -9.90 -31.67
CA ALA A 130 16.71 -11.30 -31.43
C ALA A 130 17.20 -11.99 -32.72
N LYS A 131 18.52 -11.91 -32.96
CA LYS A 131 19.25 -12.74 -33.93
C LYS A 131 19.34 -14.18 -33.41
N GLU A 132 18.26 -14.96 -33.48
CA GLU A 132 18.31 -16.42 -33.37
C GLU A 132 16.93 -17.02 -33.65
N VAL A 133 16.50 -17.07 -34.91
CA VAL A 133 15.42 -17.98 -35.35
C VAL A 133 15.76 -18.51 -36.75
N SER A 134 15.48 -19.79 -36.96
CA SER A 134 15.86 -20.62 -38.10
C SER A 134 15.33 -20.13 -39.46
N TYR A 135 16.13 -20.38 -40.51
CA TYR A 135 15.93 -20.01 -41.92
C TYR A 135 14.65 -20.53 -42.60
N ALA A 136 13.74 -21.23 -41.90
CA ALA A 136 12.50 -21.76 -42.46
C ALA A 136 11.27 -20.87 -42.21
N PHE A 137 11.30 -19.97 -41.21
CA PHE A 137 10.10 -19.26 -40.71
C PHE A 137 10.06 -17.75 -41.03
N GLU A 138 11.06 -17.19 -41.72
CA GLU A 138 11.11 -15.76 -42.06
C GLU A 138 10.00 -15.33 -43.04
N LYS A 139 9.35 -16.25 -43.77
CA LYS A 139 8.33 -15.90 -44.76
C LYS A 139 6.93 -15.63 -44.19
N GLU A 140 6.58 -16.17 -43.03
CA GLU A 140 5.25 -15.99 -42.42
C GLU A 140 5.21 -14.88 -41.35
N ALA A 141 6.38 -14.46 -40.84
CA ALA A 141 6.51 -13.46 -39.79
C ALA A 141 6.56 -12.00 -40.29
N GLN A 142 6.55 -11.75 -41.60
CA GLN A 142 6.44 -10.37 -42.11
C GLN A 142 4.97 -9.93 -42.14
N PRO A 143 4.64 -8.73 -41.64
CA PRO A 143 3.28 -8.20 -41.75
C PRO A 143 2.89 -8.13 -43.23
N SER A 144 1.70 -8.62 -43.56
CA SER A 144 1.23 -8.51 -44.94
C SER A 144 1.18 -7.02 -45.33
N LYS A 145 1.49 -6.69 -46.59
CA LYS A 145 1.44 -5.30 -47.10
C LYS A 145 0.11 -4.60 -46.75
N ARG A 146 -0.97 -5.38 -46.62
CA ARG A 146 -2.30 -4.89 -46.25
C ARG A 146 -2.35 -4.41 -44.80
N LEU A 147 -1.74 -5.13 -43.85
CA LEU A 147 -1.67 -4.72 -42.44
C LEU A 147 -0.78 -3.50 -42.22
N GLU A 148 0.33 -3.39 -42.96
CA GLU A 148 1.16 -2.18 -42.95
C GLU A 148 0.38 -0.95 -43.43
N ILE A 149 -0.44 -1.09 -44.48
CA ILE A 149 -1.30 0.00 -44.97
C ILE A 149 -2.38 0.33 -43.92
N ILE A 150 -3.05 -0.67 -43.33
CA ILE A 150 -4.04 -0.45 -42.26
C ILE A 150 -3.44 0.34 -41.10
N LYS A 151 -2.19 0.02 -40.70
CA LYS A 151 -1.47 0.72 -39.64
C LYS A 151 -1.05 2.13 -40.04
N ASN A 152 -0.45 2.30 -41.22
CA ASN A 152 0.12 3.57 -41.68
C ASN A 152 -0.95 4.60 -42.06
N GLU A 153 -2.05 4.15 -42.68
CA GLU A 153 -3.18 5.01 -43.06
C GLU A 153 -4.28 5.06 -42.00
N GLU A 154 -4.14 4.30 -40.91
CA GLU A 154 -5.03 4.30 -39.74
C GLU A 154 -6.51 4.09 -40.09
N TRP A 155 -6.82 3.02 -40.83
CA TRP A 155 -8.18 2.74 -41.30
C TRP A 155 -9.12 2.32 -40.16
N ASP A 156 -10.36 2.82 -40.19
CA ASP A 156 -11.46 2.31 -39.36
C ASP A 156 -12.17 1.16 -40.08
N LEU A 157 -12.26 0.00 -39.44
CA LEU A 157 -12.77 -1.23 -40.05
C LEU A 157 -14.16 -1.60 -39.51
N PHE A 158 -15.03 -2.06 -40.40
CA PHE A 158 -16.41 -2.47 -40.10
C PHE A 158 -16.64 -3.88 -40.64
N LEU A 159 -17.04 -4.79 -39.76
CA LEU A 159 -17.23 -6.21 -40.03
C LEU A 159 -18.71 -6.56 -40.11
N ARG A 160 -19.07 -7.43 -41.06
CA ARG A 160 -20.42 -7.99 -41.19
C ARG A 160 -20.35 -9.49 -41.48
N ILE A 161 -21.20 -10.28 -40.82
CA ILE A 161 -21.30 -11.74 -41.00
C ILE A 161 -22.59 -12.05 -41.76
N LEU A 162 -22.51 -12.80 -42.85
CA LEU A 162 -23.64 -13.18 -43.70
C LEU A 162 -24.23 -14.53 -43.30
N LYS A 163 -25.47 -14.82 -43.70
CA LYS A 163 -26.16 -16.09 -43.38
C LYS A 163 -25.42 -17.36 -43.83
N ASP A 164 -24.55 -17.24 -44.83
CA ASP A 164 -23.75 -18.34 -45.38
C ASP A 164 -22.41 -18.53 -44.64
N GLY A 165 -22.15 -17.81 -43.55
CA GLY A 165 -20.90 -17.91 -42.79
C GLY A 165 -19.75 -17.08 -43.36
N SER A 166 -19.98 -16.29 -44.42
CA SER A 166 -18.95 -15.40 -44.96
C SER A 166 -18.84 -14.09 -44.18
N ILE A 167 -17.61 -13.59 -44.05
CA ILE A 167 -17.27 -12.34 -43.35
C ILE A 167 -16.90 -11.29 -44.39
N LEU A 168 -17.50 -10.11 -44.27
CA LEU A 168 -17.22 -8.93 -45.07
C LEU A 168 -16.62 -7.83 -44.20
N ILE A 169 -15.48 -7.29 -44.62
CA ILE A 169 -14.84 -6.15 -43.95
C ILE A 169 -14.77 -4.96 -44.89
N ARG A 170 -15.29 -3.83 -44.42
CA ARG A 170 -15.23 -2.52 -45.07
C ARG A 170 -14.30 -1.60 -44.29
N GLY A 171 -13.49 -0.82 -45.00
CA GLY A 171 -12.62 0.19 -44.42
C GLY A 171 -13.13 1.59 -44.74
N ILE A 172 -13.00 2.49 -43.77
CA ILE A 172 -13.09 3.94 -43.96
C ILE A 172 -11.71 4.54 -43.69
N ALA A 173 -11.16 5.25 -44.69
CA ALA A 173 -9.89 5.97 -44.58
C ALA A 173 -10.10 7.49 -44.59
N ASN A 174 -9.06 8.22 -44.17
CA ASN A 174 -8.98 9.68 -44.09
C ASN A 174 -9.84 10.35 -42.98
N ILE A 175 -10.36 9.62 -41.99
CA ILE A 175 -11.10 10.25 -40.86
C ILE A 175 -10.21 11.26 -40.12
N ASP A 176 -8.95 10.90 -39.83
CA ASP A 176 -8.03 11.75 -39.06
C ASP A 176 -7.05 12.55 -39.94
N ARG A 177 -7.22 12.52 -41.27
CA ARG A 177 -6.25 13.15 -42.17
C ARG A 177 -6.31 14.67 -42.06
N ARG A 178 -5.15 15.30 -41.88
CA ARG A 178 -4.98 16.76 -41.87
C ARG A 178 -4.03 17.18 -43.00
N PRO A 179 -4.46 18.03 -43.96
CA PRO A 179 -5.78 18.66 -44.09
C PRO A 179 -6.90 17.63 -44.41
N PRO A 180 -8.16 17.94 -44.04
CA PRO A 180 -9.30 17.04 -44.24
C PRO A 180 -9.50 16.77 -45.73
N THR A 181 -9.68 15.50 -46.07
CA THR A 181 -9.97 15.04 -47.44
C THR A 181 -11.23 14.17 -47.41
N LEU A 182 -11.83 13.93 -48.58
CA LEU A 182 -13.01 13.07 -48.67
C LEU A 182 -12.73 11.68 -48.06
N LEU A 183 -13.67 11.23 -47.22
CA LEU A 183 -13.65 9.88 -46.64
C LEU A 183 -13.70 8.86 -47.77
N ARG A 184 -12.75 7.92 -47.75
CA ARG A 184 -12.71 6.84 -48.74
C ARG A 184 -13.29 5.58 -48.12
N GLN A 185 -14.33 5.03 -48.75
CA GLN A 185 -14.95 3.76 -48.36
C GLN A 185 -14.55 2.69 -49.38
N PHE A 186 -14.11 1.52 -48.91
CA PHE A 186 -13.74 0.41 -49.79
C PHE A 186 -13.90 -0.93 -49.07
N THR A 187 -13.96 -2.02 -49.85
CA THR A 187 -13.96 -3.38 -49.31
C THR A 187 -12.52 -3.81 -49.05
N VAL A 188 -12.25 -4.31 -47.85
CA VAL A 188 -10.93 -4.77 -47.40
C VAL A 188 -10.78 -6.28 -47.57
N LEU A 189 -11.83 -7.02 -47.21
CA LEU A 189 -11.83 -8.48 -47.23
C LEU A 189 -13.24 -9.02 -47.47
N LYS A 190 -13.32 -10.10 -48.25
CA LYS A 190 -14.47 -11.00 -48.31
C LYS A 190 -13.98 -12.42 -48.17
N THR A 191 -14.41 -13.12 -47.13
CA THR A 191 -14.02 -14.51 -46.91
C THR A 191 -14.94 -15.48 -47.66
N PRO A 192 -14.53 -16.73 -47.89
CA PRO A 192 -15.40 -17.77 -48.43
C PRO A 192 -16.63 -18.04 -47.55
N PRO A 193 -17.71 -18.65 -48.08
CA PRO A 193 -18.79 -19.19 -47.26
C PRO A 193 -18.24 -20.16 -46.19
N SER A 194 -18.97 -20.30 -45.08
CA SER A 194 -18.63 -21.15 -43.93
C SER A 194 -17.29 -20.83 -43.25
N THR A 195 -16.82 -19.58 -43.32
CA THR A 195 -15.62 -19.15 -42.55
C THR A 195 -15.95 -18.97 -41.07
N PHE A 196 -17.14 -18.45 -40.79
CA PHE A 196 -17.71 -18.36 -39.44
C PHE A 196 -18.72 -19.49 -39.28
N SER A 197 -18.59 -20.28 -38.20
CA SER A 197 -19.56 -21.32 -37.87
C SER A 197 -20.86 -20.68 -37.41
N ILE A 198 -21.95 -20.83 -38.18
CA ILE A 198 -23.24 -20.21 -37.87
C ILE A 198 -24.25 -21.26 -37.41
N HIS A 199 -24.69 -21.12 -36.15
CA HIS A 199 -25.94 -21.67 -35.67
C HIS A 199 -27.05 -20.59 -35.63
N ASN A 200 -26.71 -19.38 -35.18
CA ASN A 200 -27.52 -18.15 -35.26
C ASN A 200 -26.66 -16.93 -35.66
N LEU A 201 -27.28 -15.85 -36.15
CA LEU A 201 -26.57 -14.60 -36.44
C LEU A 201 -26.22 -13.87 -35.14
N PRO A 202 -24.97 -13.40 -34.96
CA PRO A 202 -24.56 -12.77 -33.72
C PRO A 202 -25.24 -11.42 -33.53
N THR A 203 -25.64 -11.14 -32.29
CA THR A 203 -26.26 -9.88 -31.89
C THR A 203 -25.22 -8.81 -31.53
N GLN A 204 -24.08 -9.24 -30.98
CA GLN A 204 -22.94 -8.41 -30.66
C GLN A 204 -21.64 -9.13 -31.00
N LEU A 205 -20.63 -8.34 -31.36
CA LEU A 205 -19.28 -8.80 -31.62
C LEU A 205 -18.29 -7.86 -30.96
N VAL A 206 -17.30 -8.42 -30.26
CA VAL A 206 -16.27 -7.72 -29.49
C VAL A 206 -14.90 -8.24 -29.93
N LEU A 207 -13.95 -7.32 -30.07
CA LEU A 207 -12.56 -7.62 -30.39
C LEU A 207 -11.71 -7.40 -29.15
N SER A 208 -10.87 -8.37 -28.79
CA SER A 208 -9.92 -8.24 -27.69
C SER A 208 -8.51 -8.68 -28.11
N THR A 209 -7.50 -8.23 -27.37
CA THR A 209 -6.12 -8.68 -27.59
C THR A 209 -6.00 -10.16 -27.29
N ALA A 210 -5.36 -10.94 -28.18
CA ALA A 210 -5.03 -12.32 -27.89
C ALA A 210 -3.75 -12.37 -27.03
N GLU A 211 -3.78 -13.09 -25.92
CA GLU A 211 -2.54 -13.43 -25.21
C GLU A 211 -1.81 -14.52 -25.98
N SER A 212 -0.62 -14.23 -26.50
CA SER A 212 0.20 -15.22 -27.20
C SER A 212 0.80 -16.21 -26.18
N SER A 213 0.11 -17.33 -25.92
CA SER A 213 0.73 -18.49 -25.24
C SER A 213 1.74 -19.19 -26.16
N ASN A 214 1.55 -19.12 -27.48
CA ASN A 214 2.46 -19.74 -28.43
C ASN A 214 3.71 -18.88 -28.64
N ARG A 215 4.88 -19.53 -28.67
CA ARG A 215 6.19 -18.98 -29.09
C ARG A 215 6.18 -18.32 -30.50
N GLU A 216 5.06 -18.37 -31.20
CA GLU A 216 4.84 -17.80 -32.52
C GLU A 216 4.44 -16.32 -32.40
N LYS A 217 5.35 -15.43 -32.81
CA LYS A 217 5.20 -13.96 -32.83
C LYS A 217 4.25 -13.50 -33.94
N VAL A 218 3.03 -14.03 -34.00
CA VAL A 218 2.02 -13.70 -35.03
C VAL A 218 1.04 -12.67 -34.46
N PRO A 219 0.73 -11.58 -35.18
CA PRO A 219 -0.22 -10.58 -34.72
C PRO A 219 -1.62 -11.21 -34.71
N SER A 220 -2.23 -11.33 -33.54
CA SER A 220 -3.53 -11.99 -33.38
C SER A 220 -4.46 -11.23 -32.43
N VAL A 221 -5.74 -11.48 -32.60
CA VAL A 221 -6.83 -10.94 -31.78
C VAL A 221 -7.84 -12.05 -31.50
N MET A 222 -8.63 -11.88 -30.45
CA MET A 222 -9.78 -12.72 -30.17
C MET A 222 -11.05 -12.02 -30.64
N LEU A 223 -11.91 -12.77 -31.33
CA LEU A 223 -13.19 -12.34 -31.85
C LEU A 223 -14.30 -13.05 -31.08
N THR A 224 -14.98 -12.32 -30.20
CA THR A 224 -16.05 -12.87 -29.36
C THR A 224 -17.41 -12.41 -29.87
N SER A 225 -18.30 -13.36 -30.13
CA SER A 225 -19.69 -13.13 -30.54
C SER A 225 -20.66 -13.41 -29.41
N CYS A 226 -21.81 -12.73 -29.39
CA CYS A 226 -22.88 -12.93 -28.41
C CYS A 226 -24.16 -13.45 -29.09
N SER A 227 -24.78 -14.46 -28.48
CA SER A 227 -25.96 -15.20 -28.98
C SER A 227 -25.73 -15.85 -30.36
N PRO A 228 -25.04 -17.02 -30.43
CA PRO A 228 -24.45 -17.77 -29.32
C PRO A 228 -23.14 -17.13 -28.82
N LEU A 229 -22.73 -17.44 -27.59
CA LEU A 229 -21.45 -16.97 -27.05
C LEU A 229 -20.33 -17.82 -27.63
N ALA A 230 -19.59 -17.26 -28.59
CA ALA A 230 -18.50 -17.97 -29.25
C ALA A 230 -17.26 -17.09 -29.40
N THR A 231 -16.11 -17.60 -28.96
CA THR A 231 -14.81 -16.93 -29.03
C THR A 231 -13.97 -17.61 -30.10
N HIS A 232 -13.47 -16.81 -31.03
CA HIS A 232 -12.62 -17.27 -32.12
C HIS A 232 -11.25 -16.61 -32.04
N TYR A 233 -10.18 -17.37 -32.24
CA TYR A 233 -8.85 -16.85 -32.43
C TYR A 233 -8.64 -16.42 -33.88
N LEU A 234 -8.12 -15.22 -34.07
CA LEU A 234 -7.97 -14.55 -35.36
C LEU A 234 -6.51 -14.09 -35.57
N PRO A 235 -5.65 -14.92 -36.18
CA PRO A 235 -4.36 -14.48 -36.73
C PRO A 235 -4.57 -13.45 -37.85
N LEU A 236 -4.16 -12.20 -37.60
CA LEU A 236 -4.42 -11.07 -38.49
C LEU A 236 -3.76 -11.25 -39.87
N ASN A 237 -2.53 -11.79 -39.94
CA ASN A 237 -1.82 -12.01 -41.21
C ASN A 237 -2.64 -12.94 -42.13
N SER A 238 -2.89 -14.16 -41.67
CA SER A 238 -3.60 -15.19 -42.44
C SER A 238 -5.04 -14.78 -42.77
N PHE A 239 -5.70 -14.05 -41.87
CA PHE A 239 -7.07 -13.61 -42.07
C PHE A 239 -7.19 -12.53 -43.13
N PHE A 240 -6.38 -11.47 -43.07
CA PHE A 240 -6.43 -10.40 -44.06
C PHE A 240 -5.87 -10.82 -45.43
N ASP A 241 -5.09 -11.90 -45.50
CA ASP A 241 -4.67 -12.53 -46.75
C ASP A 241 -5.72 -13.49 -47.33
N GLY A 242 -6.82 -13.75 -46.61
CA GLY A 242 -7.99 -14.47 -47.12
C GLY A 242 -7.92 -15.99 -47.00
N HIS A 243 -7.06 -16.51 -46.12
CA HIS A 243 -6.97 -17.95 -45.86
C HIS A 243 -8.24 -18.48 -45.16
N LYS A 244 -8.77 -19.62 -45.64
CA LYS A 244 -10.04 -20.19 -45.16
C LYS A 244 -9.99 -20.69 -43.70
N GLU A 245 -8.81 -21.12 -43.23
CA GLU A 245 -8.59 -21.68 -41.87
C GLU A 245 -8.10 -20.62 -40.86
N SER A 246 -8.24 -19.33 -41.18
CA SER A 246 -7.70 -18.23 -40.37
C SER A 246 -8.57 -17.81 -39.19
N LEU A 247 -9.75 -18.41 -39.01
CA LEU A 247 -10.62 -18.17 -37.86
C LEU A 247 -10.81 -19.52 -37.14
N THR A 248 -10.23 -19.67 -35.96
CA THR A 248 -10.32 -20.92 -35.20
C THR A 248 -11.22 -20.73 -33.99
N LEU A 249 -12.27 -21.55 -33.86
CA LEU A 249 -13.16 -21.55 -32.70
C LEU A 249 -12.39 -22.04 -31.47
N GLN A 250 -12.25 -21.19 -30.46
CA GLN A 250 -11.57 -21.51 -29.19
C GLN A 250 -12.54 -21.99 -28.13
N ALA A 251 -13.68 -21.32 -28.03
CA ALA A 251 -14.73 -21.65 -27.07
C ALA A 251 -16.10 -21.39 -27.70
N TYR A 252 -17.03 -22.29 -27.45
CA TYR A 252 -18.41 -22.19 -27.90
C TYR A 252 -19.32 -22.56 -26.73
N ASN A 253 -20.29 -21.70 -26.44
CA ASN A 253 -21.34 -22.00 -25.49
C ASN A 253 -22.70 -21.81 -26.18
N ASP A 254 -23.41 -22.93 -26.31
CA ASP A 254 -24.70 -23.04 -26.98
C ASP A 254 -25.88 -22.84 -26.04
N HIS A 255 -25.66 -22.39 -24.78
CA HIS A 255 -26.70 -22.33 -23.75
C HIS A 255 -28.04 -21.92 -24.33
N GLU A 256 -29.01 -22.84 -24.24
CA GLU A 256 -30.41 -22.59 -24.54
C GLU A 256 -30.81 -21.30 -23.80
N VAL A 257 -31.03 -20.24 -24.58
CA VAL A 257 -31.55 -18.97 -24.09
C VAL A 257 -32.80 -19.31 -23.27
N CYS A 258 -32.76 -19.01 -21.97
CA CYS A 258 -33.93 -19.24 -21.16
C CYS A 258 -35.04 -18.29 -21.65
N ASP A 259 -36.21 -18.81 -21.98
CA ASP A 259 -37.43 -18.05 -22.38
C ASP A 259 -37.90 -17.02 -21.32
N SER A 260 -37.17 -16.84 -20.22
CA SER A 260 -37.49 -15.91 -19.13
C SER A 260 -37.15 -14.44 -19.42
N GLY A 261 -36.31 -14.15 -20.41
CA GLY A 261 -35.91 -12.77 -20.78
C GLY A 261 -35.00 -12.05 -19.76
N LEU A 262 -34.72 -12.67 -18.60
CA LEU A 262 -33.90 -12.10 -17.51
C LEU A 262 -32.44 -11.88 -17.91
N GLU A 263 -31.93 -12.62 -18.90
CA GLU A 263 -30.53 -12.55 -19.35
C GLU A 263 -30.16 -11.17 -19.92
N PHE A 264 -31.15 -10.38 -20.37
CA PHE A 264 -30.98 -9.03 -20.88
C PHE A 264 -31.20 -7.94 -19.81
N GLU A 265 -31.69 -8.31 -18.62
CA GLU A 265 -31.89 -7.38 -17.52
C GLU A 265 -30.56 -6.97 -16.89
N HIS A 266 -30.48 -5.71 -16.47
CA HIS A 266 -29.26 -5.17 -15.87
C HIS A 266 -28.98 -5.83 -14.52
N ILE A 267 -27.74 -6.28 -14.34
CA ILE A 267 -27.16 -6.76 -13.09
C ILE A 267 -27.09 -5.57 -12.13
N THR A 268 -27.62 -5.76 -10.93
CA THR A 268 -27.62 -4.74 -9.88
C THR A 268 -26.65 -5.10 -8.76
N ARG A 269 -26.49 -6.38 -8.43
CA ARG A 269 -25.66 -6.83 -7.31
C ARG A 269 -25.26 -8.30 -7.43
N PHE A 270 -24.08 -8.63 -6.93
CA PHE A 270 -23.64 -10.00 -6.67
C PHE A 270 -23.67 -10.33 -5.18
N VAL A 271 -23.96 -11.59 -4.87
CA VAL A 271 -23.90 -12.16 -3.52
C VAL A 271 -23.25 -13.52 -3.63
N ARG A 272 -22.36 -13.88 -2.71
CA ARG A 272 -21.72 -15.20 -2.70
C ARG A 272 -21.99 -15.95 -1.41
N THR A 273 -21.79 -17.26 -1.46
CA THR A 273 -21.71 -18.11 -0.27
C THR A 273 -20.43 -17.86 0.52
N ALA A 274 -20.39 -18.30 1.77
CA ALA A 274 -19.26 -18.04 2.65
C ALA A 274 -17.93 -18.65 2.17
N ASP A 275 -18.00 -19.72 1.40
CA ASP A 275 -16.84 -20.38 0.78
C ASP A 275 -16.50 -19.87 -0.63
N GLY A 276 -17.33 -18.97 -1.18
CA GLY A 276 -17.11 -18.37 -2.49
C GLY A 276 -17.39 -19.30 -3.68
N ARG A 277 -18.04 -20.45 -3.46
CA ARG A 277 -18.39 -21.41 -4.53
C ARG A 277 -19.75 -21.17 -5.15
N GLY A 278 -20.73 -20.70 -4.37
CA GLY A 278 -22.05 -20.30 -4.85
C GLY A 278 -22.10 -18.80 -5.13
N LEU A 279 -22.64 -18.43 -6.29
CA LEU A 279 -22.85 -17.05 -6.73
C LEU A 279 -24.33 -16.80 -7.01
N GLY A 280 -24.87 -15.73 -6.44
CA GLY A 280 -26.18 -15.18 -6.73
C GLY A 280 -26.04 -13.85 -7.46
N ILE A 281 -26.78 -13.72 -8.57
CA ILE A 281 -26.81 -12.52 -9.39
C ILE A 281 -28.21 -11.92 -9.26
N THR A 282 -28.28 -10.72 -8.69
CA THR A 282 -29.52 -9.95 -8.68
C THR A 282 -29.55 -9.05 -9.91
N ARG A 283 -30.67 -9.10 -10.64
CA ARG A 283 -30.97 -8.28 -11.80
C ARG A 283 -32.16 -7.39 -11.50
N THR A 284 -32.46 -6.48 -12.43
CA THR A 284 -33.53 -5.49 -12.25
C THR A 284 -34.89 -6.12 -11.98
N ASN A 285 -35.25 -7.25 -12.61
CA ASN A 285 -36.58 -7.87 -12.45
C ASN A 285 -36.56 -9.35 -11.98
N GLY A 286 -35.47 -9.77 -11.34
CA GLY A 286 -35.29 -11.16 -10.89
C GLY A 286 -33.82 -11.48 -10.68
N GLY A 287 -33.44 -12.74 -10.77
CA GLY A 287 -32.03 -13.10 -10.70
C GLY A 287 -31.76 -14.57 -10.94
N GLU A 288 -30.48 -14.92 -10.87
CA GLU A 288 -29.95 -16.25 -11.18
C GLU A 288 -28.94 -16.69 -10.13
N THR A 289 -28.85 -18.00 -9.88
CA THR A 289 -27.76 -18.59 -9.09
C THR A 289 -26.88 -19.48 -9.93
N TRP A 290 -25.60 -19.48 -9.57
CA TRP A 290 -24.52 -20.16 -10.25
C TRP A 290 -23.63 -20.87 -9.23
N CYS A 291 -23.00 -21.96 -9.65
CA CYS A 291 -22.00 -22.68 -8.89
C CYS A 291 -20.68 -22.66 -9.67
N LEU A 292 -19.57 -22.39 -8.96
CA LEU A 292 -18.22 -22.55 -9.49
C LEU A 292 -17.77 -24.00 -9.32
N ASP A 293 -17.30 -24.60 -10.41
CA ASP A 293 -16.59 -25.88 -10.38
C ASP A 293 -15.11 -25.63 -10.02
N GLU A 294 -14.62 -26.21 -8.92
CA GLU A 294 -13.24 -26.04 -8.46
C GLU A 294 -12.20 -26.64 -9.43
N THR A 295 -12.58 -27.64 -10.20
CA THR A 295 -11.64 -28.35 -11.09
C THR A 295 -11.45 -27.63 -12.42
N THR A 296 -12.51 -27.04 -12.96
CA THR A 296 -12.50 -26.35 -14.26
C THR A 296 -12.54 -24.83 -14.14
N ASN A 297 -12.74 -24.30 -12.93
CA ASN A 297 -12.99 -22.89 -12.66
C ASN A 297 -14.14 -22.31 -13.52
N LYS A 298 -15.10 -23.14 -13.96
CA LYS A 298 -16.24 -22.74 -14.79
C LYS A 298 -17.48 -22.51 -13.93
N LEU A 299 -18.28 -21.53 -14.34
CA LEU A 299 -19.56 -21.23 -13.72
C LEU A 299 -20.68 -22.03 -14.41
N ARG A 300 -21.49 -22.73 -13.62
CA ARG A 300 -22.69 -23.43 -14.08
C ARG A 300 -23.92 -22.81 -13.43
N ARG A 301 -24.93 -22.44 -14.23
CA ARG A 301 -26.21 -21.95 -13.70
C ARG A 301 -26.95 -23.08 -12.98
N VAL A 302 -27.49 -22.77 -11.81
CA VAL A 302 -28.11 -23.70 -10.87
C VAL A 302 -29.59 -23.40 -10.67
N GLY A 303 -29.99 -22.13 -10.70
CA GLY A 303 -31.36 -21.73 -10.45
C GLY A 303 -31.67 -20.31 -10.92
N HIS A 304 -32.95 -19.94 -10.87
CA HIS A 304 -33.41 -18.58 -11.16
C HIS A 304 -34.67 -18.25 -10.35
N TRP A 305 -34.94 -16.96 -10.18
CA TRP A 305 -36.17 -16.46 -9.55
C TRP A 305 -36.64 -15.16 -10.22
N ILE A 306 -37.91 -14.83 -9.97
CA ILE A 306 -38.54 -13.61 -10.45
C ILE A 306 -38.92 -12.77 -9.23
N GLY A 307 -38.76 -11.45 -9.32
CA GLY A 307 -39.06 -10.53 -8.23
C GLY A 307 -37.81 -9.86 -7.65
N LYS A 308 -38.05 -8.70 -7.03
CA LYS A 308 -37.02 -7.87 -6.40
C LYS A 308 -36.94 -8.19 -4.92
N GLY A 309 -35.74 -8.21 -4.36
CA GLY A 309 -35.55 -8.45 -2.95
C GLY A 309 -34.07 -8.56 -2.56
N LEU A 310 -33.82 -8.61 -1.25
CA LEU A 310 -32.49 -8.90 -0.73
C LEU A 310 -32.22 -10.40 -0.83
N LEU A 311 -31.12 -10.78 -1.46
CA LEU A 311 -30.74 -12.17 -1.68
C LEU A 311 -29.65 -12.60 -0.71
N ALA A 312 -29.78 -13.82 -0.17
CA ALA A 312 -28.67 -14.60 0.36
C ALA A 312 -28.61 -15.96 -0.33
N VAL A 313 -27.39 -16.42 -0.63
CA VAL A 313 -27.12 -17.75 -1.18
C VAL A 313 -26.52 -18.62 -0.07
N LEU A 314 -27.03 -19.83 0.11
CA LEU A 314 -26.65 -20.72 1.19
C LEU A 314 -25.80 -21.90 0.68
N ASN A 315 -24.90 -22.37 1.55
CA ASN A 315 -24.17 -23.60 1.31
C ASN A 315 -25.03 -24.81 1.66
N ALA A 316 -24.88 -25.85 0.86
CA ALA A 316 -25.50 -27.14 1.05
C ALA A 316 -24.39 -28.18 1.22
N ASP A 317 -24.56 -29.11 2.16
CA ASP A 317 -23.48 -29.98 2.65
C ASP A 317 -23.00 -31.08 1.67
N VAL A 318 -23.58 -31.16 0.46
CA VAL A 318 -23.35 -32.27 -0.48
C VAL A 318 -22.81 -31.79 -1.83
N GLY A 319 -21.49 -31.93 -2.02
CA GLY A 319 -20.83 -32.01 -3.33
C GLY A 319 -21.27 -30.97 -4.37
N GLU A 320 -21.50 -31.41 -5.63
CA GLU A 320 -21.84 -30.58 -6.81
C GLU A 320 -23.12 -29.72 -6.69
N CYS A 321 -23.75 -29.64 -5.52
CA CYS A 321 -25.03 -28.98 -5.30
C CYS A 321 -24.91 -27.64 -4.51
N ILE A 322 -23.77 -26.97 -4.58
CA ILE A 322 -23.56 -25.65 -3.96
C ILE A 322 -24.36 -24.57 -4.71
N GLY A 323 -24.97 -23.63 -3.97
CA GLY A 323 -25.76 -22.53 -4.54
C GLY A 323 -27.20 -22.87 -4.93
N HIS A 324 -27.67 -24.09 -4.61
CA HIS A 324 -29.05 -24.54 -4.85
C HIS A 324 -30.06 -24.02 -3.82
N LEU A 325 -29.61 -23.48 -2.69
CA LEU A 325 -30.46 -22.92 -1.64
C LEU A 325 -30.35 -21.39 -1.65
N THR A 326 -31.48 -20.72 -1.79
CA THR A 326 -31.57 -19.25 -1.82
C THR A 326 -32.59 -18.74 -0.83
N ALA A 327 -32.31 -17.59 -0.22
CA ALA A 327 -33.24 -16.86 0.63
C ALA A 327 -33.48 -15.48 0.03
N LEU A 328 -34.70 -15.21 -0.41
CA LEU A 328 -35.11 -13.94 -1.01
C LEU A 328 -36.05 -13.20 -0.07
N HIS A 329 -35.65 -12.03 0.41
CA HIS A 329 -36.49 -11.15 1.20
C HIS A 329 -37.32 -10.23 0.29
N ASP A 330 -38.65 -10.37 0.33
CA ASP A 330 -39.58 -9.46 -0.31
C ASP A 330 -39.93 -8.30 0.63
N GLU A 331 -39.55 -7.09 0.23
CA GLU A 331 -39.76 -5.86 0.99
C GLU A 331 -41.25 -5.49 1.15
N GLN A 332 -42.12 -5.90 0.22
CA GLN A 332 -43.53 -5.54 0.28
C GLN A 332 -44.29 -6.37 1.30
N SER A 333 -44.01 -7.68 1.33
CA SER A 333 -44.65 -8.63 2.24
C SER A 333 -43.90 -8.81 3.56
N ASN A 334 -42.66 -8.31 3.68
CA ASN A 334 -41.74 -8.56 4.79
C ASN A 334 -41.58 -10.07 5.07
N THR A 335 -41.45 -10.86 4.00
CA THR A 335 -41.22 -12.30 4.09
C THR A 335 -39.90 -12.69 3.46
N ILE A 336 -39.28 -13.73 3.99
CA ILE A 336 -38.17 -14.41 3.33
C ILE A 336 -38.72 -15.69 2.70
N VAL A 337 -38.60 -15.77 1.37
CA VAL A 337 -38.87 -16.97 0.59
C VAL A 337 -37.57 -17.76 0.47
N PHE A 338 -37.52 -18.91 1.11
CA PHE A 338 -36.45 -19.89 0.96
C PHE A 338 -36.81 -20.82 -0.19
N GLN A 339 -35.98 -20.83 -1.23
CA GLN A 339 -36.18 -21.67 -2.41
C GLN A 339 -35.03 -22.67 -2.54
N ASN A 340 -35.41 -23.94 -2.63
CA ASN A 340 -34.52 -25.04 -2.97
C ASN A 340 -34.67 -25.33 -4.46
N HIS A 341 -33.68 -24.97 -5.26
CA HIS A 341 -33.69 -25.14 -6.71
C HIS A 341 -33.53 -26.61 -7.13
N PHE A 342 -33.05 -27.47 -6.24
CA PHE A 342 -32.91 -28.91 -6.50
C PHE A 342 -34.24 -29.65 -6.34
N THR A 343 -34.89 -29.53 -5.18
CA THR A 343 -36.19 -30.17 -4.91
C THR A 343 -37.38 -29.38 -5.45
N LYS A 344 -37.15 -28.12 -5.84
CA LYS A 344 -38.18 -27.14 -6.24
C LYS A 344 -39.19 -26.82 -5.12
N THR A 345 -38.79 -26.99 -3.87
CA THR A 345 -39.61 -26.63 -2.70
C THR A 345 -39.39 -25.17 -2.31
N GLN A 346 -40.42 -24.59 -1.69
CA GLN A 346 -40.42 -23.21 -1.20
C GLN A 346 -40.97 -23.14 0.22
N HIS A 347 -40.26 -22.47 1.10
CA HIS A 347 -40.70 -22.16 2.45
C HIS A 347 -40.74 -20.64 2.65
N VAL A 348 -41.75 -20.14 3.37
CA VAL A 348 -41.91 -18.70 3.62
C VAL A 348 -41.81 -18.45 5.11
N LEU A 349 -40.96 -17.51 5.51
CA LEU A 349 -40.79 -17.08 6.89
C LEU A 349 -41.14 -15.59 7.02
N GLN A 350 -42.00 -15.26 7.98
CA GLN A 350 -42.33 -13.87 8.30
C GLN A 350 -41.20 -13.22 9.12
N VAL A 351 -40.76 -12.04 8.67
CA VAL A 351 -39.70 -11.27 9.35
C VAL A 351 -40.07 -9.79 9.45
N PRO A 352 -39.49 -9.03 10.39
CA PRO A 352 -39.48 -7.57 10.34
C PRO A 352 -38.76 -7.06 9.08
N PRO A 353 -39.00 -5.80 8.67
CA PRO A 353 -38.33 -5.21 7.52
C PRO A 353 -36.80 -5.26 7.68
N LEU A 354 -36.14 -5.86 6.68
CA LEU A 354 -34.69 -6.04 6.64
C LEU A 354 -34.02 -5.03 5.71
N ASN A 355 -32.90 -4.47 6.16
CA ASN A 355 -32.00 -3.65 5.36
C ASN A 355 -30.86 -4.47 4.74
N ASN A 356 -30.49 -5.59 5.36
CA ASN A 356 -29.41 -6.45 4.88
C ASN A 356 -29.63 -7.90 5.32
N ILE A 357 -29.17 -8.84 4.50
CA ILE A 357 -29.26 -10.28 4.75
C ILE A 357 -28.01 -10.97 4.23
N PHE A 358 -27.41 -11.86 5.01
CA PHE A 358 -26.20 -12.61 4.60
C PHE A 358 -26.04 -13.91 5.40
N SER A 359 -25.35 -14.87 4.81
CA SER A 359 -25.05 -16.16 5.41
C SER A 359 -23.75 -16.13 6.20
N LEU A 360 -23.70 -16.82 7.34
CA LEU A 360 -22.45 -17.18 8.01
C LEU A 360 -22.07 -18.62 7.65
N PRO A 361 -20.77 -18.97 7.65
CA PRO A 361 -20.37 -20.37 7.55
C PRO A 361 -20.85 -21.14 8.77
N SER A 362 -21.23 -22.39 8.54
CA SER A 362 -21.86 -23.23 9.55
C SER A 362 -21.32 -24.66 9.48
N ASN A 363 -21.56 -25.41 10.57
CA ASN A 363 -21.25 -26.84 10.64
C ASN A 363 -22.26 -27.66 9.82
N GLN A 364 -21.82 -28.87 9.44
CA GLN A 364 -22.36 -29.87 8.48
C GLN A 364 -23.84 -30.33 8.62
N SER A 365 -24.73 -29.56 9.26
CA SER A 365 -26.15 -29.94 9.38
C SER A 365 -27.14 -28.78 9.20
N HIS A 366 -26.71 -27.52 9.41
CA HIS A 366 -27.59 -26.37 9.21
C HIS A 366 -26.83 -25.11 8.77
N ALA A 367 -27.37 -24.35 7.82
CA ALA A 367 -26.92 -23.01 7.47
C ALA A 367 -27.47 -21.95 8.43
N LEU A 368 -26.65 -20.96 8.78
CA LEU A 368 -27.04 -19.83 9.63
C LEU A 368 -27.12 -18.54 8.79
N LEU A 369 -28.29 -17.91 8.81
CA LEU A 369 -28.60 -16.69 8.10
C LEU A 369 -28.82 -15.55 9.08
N ILE A 370 -28.25 -14.38 8.79
CA ILE A 370 -28.42 -13.17 9.59
C ILE A 370 -29.19 -12.13 8.80
N GLY A 371 -30.26 -11.62 9.39
CA GLY A 371 -30.99 -10.43 8.92
C GLY A 371 -30.72 -9.24 9.84
N VAL A 372 -30.47 -8.08 9.25
CA VAL A 372 -30.36 -6.79 9.97
C VAL A 372 -31.59 -5.95 9.68
N THR A 373 -32.30 -5.52 10.73
CA THR A 373 -33.53 -4.72 10.60
C THR A 373 -33.24 -3.23 10.44
N ASP A 374 -34.27 -2.48 10.07
CA ASP A 374 -34.30 -1.01 10.06
C ASP A 374 -33.99 -0.37 11.42
N LYS A 375 -34.35 -1.03 12.52
CA LYS A 375 -34.10 -0.61 13.90
C LYS A 375 -32.76 -1.11 14.45
N SER A 376 -31.85 -1.56 13.60
CA SER A 376 -30.53 -2.08 13.99
C SER A 376 -30.59 -3.30 14.93
N SER A 377 -31.68 -4.08 14.87
CA SER A 377 -31.76 -5.38 15.54
C SER A 377 -31.30 -6.49 14.60
N ILE A 378 -30.76 -7.56 15.18
CA ILE A 378 -30.21 -8.71 14.47
C ILE A 378 -31.14 -9.89 14.66
N ILE A 379 -31.47 -10.55 13.56
CA ILE A 379 -32.29 -11.75 13.51
C ILE A 379 -31.42 -12.90 13.03
N GLN A 380 -31.40 -13.99 13.81
CA GLN A 380 -30.73 -15.23 13.44
C GLN A 380 -31.75 -16.26 12.96
N ILE A 381 -31.52 -16.82 11.77
CA ILE A 381 -32.39 -17.83 11.15
C ILE A 381 -31.56 -19.08 10.86
N LYS A 382 -32.05 -20.22 11.33
CA LYS A 382 -31.45 -21.54 11.09
C LYS A 382 -32.19 -22.21 9.93
N VAL A 383 -31.43 -22.71 8.97
CA VAL A 383 -31.94 -23.41 7.78
C VAL A 383 -31.26 -24.77 7.70
N ALA A 384 -31.97 -25.84 7.38
CA ALA A 384 -31.32 -27.13 7.12
C ALA A 384 -30.43 -27.03 5.87
N SER A 385 -29.20 -27.54 5.95
CA SER A 385 -28.22 -27.50 4.85
C SER A 385 -28.20 -28.79 4.02
N ASP A 386 -28.90 -29.84 4.47
CA ASP A 386 -29.16 -31.03 3.65
C ASP A 386 -30.24 -30.70 2.61
N ILE A 387 -29.86 -30.77 1.33
CA ILE A 387 -30.73 -30.48 0.18
C ILE A 387 -31.91 -31.45 0.10
N ALA A 388 -31.76 -32.66 0.62
CA ALA A 388 -32.82 -33.67 0.67
C ALA A 388 -33.79 -33.45 1.84
N CYS A 389 -33.44 -32.58 2.80
CA CYS A 389 -34.21 -32.32 4.00
C CYS A 389 -35.06 -31.04 3.82
N ASP A 390 -36.38 -31.19 3.67
CA ASP A 390 -37.34 -30.08 3.61
C ASP A 390 -37.75 -29.60 5.02
N GLU A 391 -36.79 -29.43 5.93
CA GLU A 391 -37.06 -28.83 7.24
C GLU A 391 -37.35 -27.32 7.10
N SER A 392 -38.45 -26.87 7.69
CA SER A 392 -38.82 -25.45 7.65
C SER A 392 -37.78 -24.59 8.40
N PRO A 393 -37.36 -23.44 7.85
CA PRO A 393 -36.40 -22.55 8.49
C PRO A 393 -36.95 -22.02 9.82
N VAL A 394 -36.09 -21.97 10.85
CA VAL A 394 -36.48 -21.59 12.22
C VAL A 394 -35.79 -20.29 12.62
N ARG A 395 -36.59 -19.31 13.04
CA ARG A 395 -36.09 -18.07 13.66
C ARG A 395 -35.62 -18.35 15.09
N LEU A 396 -34.35 -18.11 15.38
CA LEU A 396 -33.71 -18.48 16.64
C LEU A 396 -33.74 -17.35 17.68
N SER A 397 -33.44 -16.11 17.29
CA SER A 397 -33.38 -14.99 18.23
C SER A 397 -33.56 -13.62 17.56
N ASP A 398 -34.05 -12.67 18.35
CA ASP A 398 -34.12 -11.24 18.05
C ASP A 398 -33.34 -10.49 19.13
N GLN A 399 -32.18 -9.94 18.79
CA GLN A 399 -31.37 -9.19 19.74
C GLN A 399 -30.87 -7.89 19.13
N SER A 400 -30.88 -6.82 19.92
CA SER A 400 -30.16 -5.58 19.62
C SER A 400 -28.76 -5.65 20.22
N LEU A 401 -27.76 -5.12 19.51
CA LEU A 401 -26.42 -4.96 20.08
C LEU A 401 -26.45 -3.87 21.17
N PRO A 402 -25.63 -4.00 22.23
CA PRO A 402 -25.60 -3.05 23.36
C PRO A 402 -24.79 -1.78 23.02
N LEU A 403 -25.15 -1.08 21.93
CA LEU A 403 -24.49 0.15 21.49
C LEU A 403 -25.50 1.28 21.29
N ASN A 404 -25.11 2.49 21.70
CA ASN A 404 -25.82 3.74 21.38
C ASN A 404 -25.17 4.39 20.15
N ASP A 405 -25.94 5.11 19.33
CA ASP A 405 -25.46 5.88 18.16
C ASP A 405 -24.77 5.07 17.04
N LEU A 406 -25.41 3.96 16.65
CA LEU A 406 -24.96 3.07 15.58
C LEU A 406 -25.35 3.57 14.19
N GLN A 407 -24.39 3.66 13.28
CA GLN A 407 -24.60 4.07 11.89
C GLN A 407 -24.73 2.87 10.94
N HIS A 408 -23.88 1.85 11.09
CA HIS A 408 -23.83 0.70 10.19
C HIS A 408 -23.63 -0.63 10.95
N ILE A 409 -24.31 -1.70 10.52
CA ILE A 409 -24.02 -3.10 10.89
C ILE A 409 -23.65 -3.84 9.61
N LEU A 410 -22.42 -4.38 9.55
CA LEU A 410 -21.88 -5.00 8.36
C LEU A 410 -21.38 -6.42 8.67
N PRO A 411 -21.51 -7.35 7.72
CA PRO A 411 -20.87 -8.66 7.84
C PRO A 411 -19.36 -8.54 7.79
N VAL A 412 -18.68 -9.41 8.54
CA VAL A 412 -17.27 -9.73 8.31
C VAL A 412 -17.20 -10.76 7.19
N ASP A 413 -16.41 -10.47 6.16
CA ASP A 413 -16.28 -11.35 4.99
C ASP A 413 -15.69 -12.71 5.39
N PRO A 414 -16.40 -13.83 5.14
CA PRO A 414 -15.99 -15.15 5.59
C PRO A 414 -14.96 -15.88 4.72
N MET A 415 -14.49 -15.32 3.59
CA MET A 415 -13.72 -16.05 2.56
C MET A 415 -12.49 -16.86 3.04
N VAL A 416 -11.88 -16.56 4.19
CA VAL A 416 -10.75 -17.36 4.75
C VAL A 416 -11.22 -18.59 5.53
N TRP A 417 -12.40 -18.53 6.13
CA TRP A 417 -12.85 -19.54 7.09
C TRP A 417 -13.13 -20.89 6.42
N SER A 418 -13.46 -20.88 5.14
CA SER A 418 -13.80 -22.05 4.31
C SER A 418 -12.61 -22.82 3.75
N SER A 419 -11.42 -22.22 3.62
CA SER A 419 -10.25 -22.84 2.98
C SER A 419 -9.43 -23.76 3.91
N ARG A 420 -9.88 -23.98 5.16
CA ARG A 420 -9.17 -24.83 6.13
C ARG A 420 -9.70 -26.28 6.12
N PRO A 421 -8.83 -27.30 6.21
CA PRO A 421 -9.26 -28.70 6.28
C PRO A 421 -10.25 -28.95 7.42
N ILE A 422 -11.26 -29.75 7.11
CA ILE A 422 -12.48 -30.01 7.88
C ILE A 422 -12.19 -30.65 9.26
N ASP A 423 -11.07 -31.36 9.41
CA ASP A 423 -10.74 -32.12 10.64
C ASP A 423 -10.47 -31.26 11.89
N MET A 424 -10.36 -29.94 11.75
CA MET A 424 -10.14 -28.99 12.87
C MET A 424 -11.26 -27.94 12.99
N ALA A 425 -12.34 -28.06 12.23
CA ALA A 425 -13.41 -27.06 12.14
C ALA A 425 -14.34 -27.04 13.37
N ASP A 426 -14.55 -28.19 14.01
CA ASP A 426 -15.57 -28.37 15.06
C ASP A 426 -15.29 -27.59 16.36
N THR A 427 -14.06 -27.13 16.59
CA THR A 427 -13.70 -26.39 17.81
C THR A 427 -13.42 -24.89 17.58
N LEU A 428 -13.47 -24.40 16.33
CA LEU A 428 -12.98 -23.06 15.97
C LEU A 428 -14.03 -22.10 15.36
N LEU A 429 -15.16 -22.60 14.85
CA LEU A 429 -16.21 -21.74 14.26
C LEU A 429 -16.87 -20.79 15.28
N THR A 430 -16.78 -21.08 16.58
CA THR A 430 -17.33 -20.24 17.67
C THR A 430 -16.47 -19.04 18.05
N GLN A 431 -15.35 -18.79 17.35
CA GLN A 431 -14.37 -17.78 17.77
C GLN A 431 -14.01 -16.72 16.71
N HIS A 432 -14.71 -16.71 15.58
CA HIS A 432 -14.53 -15.71 14.54
C HIS A 432 -15.54 -14.57 14.69
N ASP A 433 -15.12 -13.35 14.36
CA ASP A 433 -16.00 -12.18 14.36
C ASP A 433 -16.94 -12.27 13.17
N ALA A 434 -18.24 -12.25 13.41
CA ALA A 434 -19.25 -12.34 12.38
C ALA A 434 -19.74 -10.95 11.91
N LEU A 435 -19.70 -9.94 12.79
CA LEU A 435 -20.20 -8.60 12.50
C LEU A 435 -19.18 -7.53 12.88
N VAL A 436 -19.20 -6.44 12.13
CA VAL A 436 -18.59 -5.17 12.51
C VAL A 436 -19.66 -4.09 12.56
N THR A 437 -19.65 -3.30 13.65
CA THR A 437 -20.50 -2.13 13.79
C THR A 437 -19.68 -0.87 13.70
N ILE A 438 -20.28 0.16 13.11
CA ILE A 438 -19.66 1.48 12.96
C ILE A 438 -20.57 2.52 13.62
N SER A 439 -20.04 3.27 14.58
CA SER A 439 -20.73 4.41 15.19
C SER A 439 -20.58 5.70 14.38
N ALA A 440 -21.37 6.72 14.71
CA ALA A 440 -21.34 8.02 14.04
C ALA A 440 -20.00 8.78 14.17
N ASP A 441 -19.23 8.50 15.21
CA ASP A 441 -17.88 9.06 15.45
C ASP A 441 -16.75 8.20 14.84
N GLY A 442 -17.08 7.08 14.20
CA GLY A 442 -16.12 6.22 13.52
C GLY A 442 -15.46 5.17 14.43
N LEU A 443 -16.11 4.77 15.53
CA LEU A 443 -15.69 3.62 16.33
C LEU A 443 -16.13 2.32 15.65
N LEU A 444 -15.16 1.49 15.27
CA LEU A 444 -15.38 0.13 14.82
C LEU A 444 -15.47 -0.79 16.04
N THR A 445 -16.47 -1.67 16.09
CA THR A 445 -16.57 -2.71 17.13
C THR A 445 -16.88 -4.06 16.48
N PHE A 446 -16.15 -5.09 16.88
CA PHE A 446 -16.22 -6.43 16.30
C PHE A 446 -17.01 -7.36 17.22
N TRP A 447 -17.85 -8.21 16.63
CA TRP A 447 -18.79 -9.04 17.37
C TRP A 447 -18.72 -10.50 16.93
N ALA A 448 -18.59 -11.40 17.88
CA ALA A 448 -18.73 -12.84 17.69
C ALA A 448 -20.03 -13.33 18.33
N SER A 449 -20.66 -14.34 17.73
CA SER A 449 -21.84 -14.99 18.30
C SER A 449 -21.40 -16.05 19.31
N ASP A 450 -21.96 -16.01 20.51
CA ASP A 450 -21.70 -17.01 21.56
C ASP A 450 -22.62 -18.23 21.32
N VAL A 451 -22.16 -19.18 20.50
CA VAL A 451 -22.94 -20.39 20.17
C VAL A 451 -22.60 -21.48 21.17
N SER A 452 -23.38 -21.59 22.25
CA SER A 452 -23.35 -22.78 23.11
C SER A 452 -24.17 -23.90 22.47
N SER A 453 -23.57 -25.09 22.32
CA SER A 453 -24.07 -26.20 21.49
C SER A 453 -25.48 -26.72 21.85
N ASP A 454 -26.01 -26.41 23.04
CA ASP A 454 -27.30 -26.95 23.50
C ASP A 454 -28.38 -25.89 23.76
N ASN A 455 -28.05 -24.59 23.67
CA ASN A 455 -29.02 -23.50 23.80
C ASN A 455 -28.56 -22.31 22.96
N TYR A 456 -29.21 -22.08 21.80
CA TYR A 456 -29.06 -20.86 21.00
C TYR A 456 -29.69 -19.65 21.73
N LYS A 457 -29.20 -19.32 22.92
CA LYS A 457 -29.34 -17.97 23.48
C LYS A 457 -28.27 -17.14 22.80
N GLY A 458 -28.56 -16.68 21.58
CA GLY A 458 -27.61 -15.99 20.67
C GLY A 458 -27.10 -14.66 21.22
N SER A 459 -26.34 -14.68 22.31
CA SER A 459 -25.69 -13.50 22.87
C SER A 459 -24.47 -13.12 22.03
N TRP A 460 -24.37 -11.84 21.72
CA TRP A 460 -23.24 -11.26 21.01
C TRP A 460 -22.17 -10.81 22.00
N ARG A 461 -20.91 -11.17 21.75
CA ARG A 461 -19.76 -10.69 22.52
C ARG A 461 -18.90 -9.78 21.68
N SER A 462 -18.52 -8.63 22.23
CA SER A 462 -17.54 -7.73 21.62
C SER A 462 -16.14 -8.34 21.76
N THR A 463 -15.43 -8.50 20.64
CA THR A 463 -14.09 -9.08 20.60
C THR A 463 -12.98 -8.04 20.50
N GLY A 464 -13.30 -6.83 20.03
CA GLY A 464 -12.36 -5.72 19.94
C GLY A 464 -13.02 -4.44 19.39
N SER A 465 -12.30 -3.31 19.48
CA SER A 465 -12.75 -2.03 18.92
C SER A 465 -11.58 -1.17 18.43
N VAL A 466 -11.81 -0.36 17.40
CA VAL A 466 -10.81 0.56 16.82
C VAL A 466 -11.44 1.93 16.60
N ALA A 467 -10.84 2.99 17.15
CA ALA A 467 -11.32 4.36 16.98
C ALA A 467 -10.68 5.01 15.74
N THR A 468 -11.44 5.13 14.66
CA THR A 468 -10.91 5.68 13.38
C THR A 468 -11.01 7.20 13.29
N GLY A 469 -11.93 7.80 14.05
CA GLY A 469 -12.22 9.24 14.02
C GLY A 469 -12.86 9.73 12.71
N ARG A 470 -13.19 8.83 11.77
CA ARG A 470 -13.80 9.15 10.48
C ARG A 470 -15.32 9.24 10.61
N ARG A 471 -15.90 10.35 10.14
CA ARG A 471 -17.35 10.60 10.20
C ARG A 471 -17.96 10.57 8.81
N GLY A 472 -19.25 10.24 8.74
CA GLY A 472 -19.99 10.25 7.48
C GLY A 472 -19.56 9.16 6.51
N ILE A 473 -19.24 7.97 7.01
CA ILE A 473 -18.77 6.84 6.20
C ILE A 473 -19.83 6.46 5.16
N ARG A 474 -19.45 6.54 3.87
CA ARG A 474 -20.31 6.19 2.72
C ARG A 474 -20.33 4.69 2.46
N MET A 475 -19.18 4.04 2.58
CA MET A 475 -19.03 2.62 2.31
C MET A 475 -17.96 2.02 3.23
N ALA A 476 -18.20 0.79 3.67
CA ALA A 476 -17.26 0.03 4.46
C ALA A 476 -17.40 -1.47 4.18
N ARG A 477 -16.27 -2.19 4.29
CA ARG A 477 -16.19 -3.65 4.20
C ARG A 477 -15.10 -4.16 5.14
N CYS A 478 -15.36 -5.26 5.83
CA CYS A 478 -14.39 -5.89 6.71
C CYS A 478 -14.03 -7.29 6.22
N SER A 479 -12.74 -7.61 6.18
CA SER A 479 -12.26 -8.96 5.88
C SER A 479 -12.25 -9.86 7.13
N SER A 480 -12.29 -11.18 6.96
CA SER A 480 -12.04 -12.17 8.02
C SER A 480 -10.66 -12.04 8.67
N ALA A 481 -9.73 -11.32 8.05
CA ALA A 481 -8.44 -11.01 8.64
C ALA A 481 -8.48 -9.80 9.61
N GLN A 482 -9.67 -9.25 9.89
CA GLN A 482 -9.92 -8.04 10.70
C GLN A 482 -9.32 -6.77 10.07
N LYS A 483 -9.29 -6.71 8.73
CA LYS A 483 -8.94 -5.50 7.99
C LYS A 483 -10.23 -4.82 7.54
N THR A 484 -10.42 -3.55 7.89
CA THR A 484 -11.62 -2.78 7.55
C THR A 484 -11.24 -1.65 6.59
N VAL A 485 -11.83 -1.65 5.40
CA VAL A 485 -11.74 -0.51 4.48
C VAL A 485 -12.92 0.43 4.73
N LEU A 486 -12.63 1.73 4.79
CA LEU A 486 -13.60 2.81 4.95
C LEU A 486 -13.45 3.83 3.83
N ILE A 487 -14.57 4.27 3.27
CA ILE A 487 -14.67 5.42 2.39
C ILE A 487 -15.43 6.52 3.11
N ALA A 488 -14.73 7.63 3.36
CA ALA A 488 -15.27 8.79 4.04
C ALA A 488 -15.08 10.07 3.19
N PRO A 489 -15.95 11.08 3.32
CA PRO A 489 -15.76 12.35 2.66
C PRO A 489 -14.54 13.08 3.24
N ASN A 490 -13.75 13.71 2.37
CA ASN A 490 -12.66 14.62 2.72
C ASN A 490 -12.96 16.00 2.10
N GLY A 491 -12.38 17.08 2.64
CA GLY A 491 -12.76 18.47 2.27
C GLY A 491 -12.84 18.77 0.76
N ASP A 492 -12.01 18.11 -0.05
CA ASP A 492 -11.93 18.27 -1.50
C ASP A 492 -12.32 17.00 -2.31
N GLY A 493 -12.84 15.93 -1.68
CA GLY A 493 -13.14 14.66 -2.37
C GLY A 493 -13.55 13.49 -1.44
N GLU A 494 -13.15 12.27 -1.78
CA GLU A 494 -13.29 11.09 -0.92
C GLU A 494 -11.91 10.62 -0.43
N GLU A 495 -11.84 10.09 0.79
CA GLU A 495 -10.67 9.37 1.28
C GLU A 495 -10.98 7.88 1.46
N ILE A 496 -10.06 7.03 0.98
CA ILE A 496 -10.05 5.61 1.28
C ILE A 496 -9.03 5.34 2.38
N THR A 497 -9.44 4.60 3.41
CA THR A 497 -8.56 4.19 4.52
C THR A 497 -8.71 2.70 4.80
N ILE A 498 -7.61 2.02 5.13
CA ILE A 498 -7.61 0.61 5.56
C ILE A 498 -7.07 0.54 6.98
N TRP A 499 -7.83 -0.12 7.85
CA TRP A 499 -7.55 -0.25 9.27
C TRP A 499 -7.36 -1.71 9.66
N ASP A 500 -6.29 -2.00 10.38
CA ASP A 500 -6.07 -3.28 11.04
C ASP A 500 -6.55 -3.24 12.48
N SER A 501 -7.51 -4.11 12.76
CA SER A 501 -8.16 -4.18 14.06
C SER A 501 -7.53 -5.18 15.02
N LYS A 502 -6.48 -5.89 14.58
CA LYS A 502 -5.63 -6.71 15.46
C LYS A 502 -4.59 -5.88 16.20
N GLN A 503 -4.34 -4.65 15.75
CA GLN A 503 -3.28 -3.85 16.32
C GLN A 503 -3.63 -3.45 17.75
N SER A 504 -2.60 -3.37 18.60
CA SER A 504 -2.79 -2.97 19.99
C SER A 504 -3.36 -1.55 20.07
N GLN A 505 -4.01 -1.22 21.18
CA GLN A 505 -4.46 0.14 21.50
C GLN A 505 -3.37 1.24 21.46
N PHE A 506 -2.10 0.84 21.35
CA PHE A 506 -0.96 1.74 21.19
C PHE A 506 -0.61 2.06 19.73
N SER A 507 -1.34 1.48 18.79
CA SER A 507 -1.32 1.88 17.39
C SER A 507 -2.67 2.48 17.02
N THR A 508 -2.66 3.37 16.03
CA THR A 508 -3.91 3.86 15.44
C THR A 508 -4.64 2.74 14.68
N GLY A 509 -3.91 1.72 14.24
CA GLY A 509 -4.44 0.68 13.35
C GLY A 509 -4.56 1.12 11.89
N LEU A 510 -4.20 2.35 11.53
CA LEU A 510 -4.27 2.84 10.15
C LEU A 510 -3.09 2.28 9.34
N GLU A 511 -3.37 1.48 8.30
CA GLU A 511 -2.35 0.86 7.45
C GLU A 511 -2.26 1.50 6.06
N TYR A 512 -3.35 2.07 5.57
CA TYR A 512 -3.40 2.68 4.24
C TYR A 512 -4.30 3.90 4.24
N ARG A 513 -3.88 4.93 3.53
CA ARG A 513 -4.69 6.10 3.25
C ARG A 513 -4.38 6.63 1.85
N GLN A 514 -5.43 6.91 1.10
CA GLN A 514 -5.31 7.59 -0.18
C GLN A 514 -6.45 8.61 -0.30
N ILE A 515 -6.11 9.82 -0.74
CA ILE A 515 -7.08 10.87 -1.03
C ILE A 515 -7.40 10.81 -2.52
N LEU A 516 -8.67 10.55 -2.84
CA LEU A 516 -9.15 10.48 -4.21
C LEU A 516 -9.43 11.90 -4.69
N SER A 517 -8.48 12.45 -5.46
CA SER A 517 -8.57 13.78 -6.07
C SER A 517 -8.88 13.62 -7.56
N GLY A 518 -10.15 13.75 -7.92
CA GLY A 518 -10.64 13.51 -9.28
C GLY A 518 -12.03 12.87 -9.21
N GLY A 519 -12.96 13.27 -10.07
CA GLY A 519 -14.38 12.89 -10.00
C GLY A 519 -14.71 11.40 -10.19
N GLU A 520 -13.74 10.49 -10.03
CA GLU A 520 -13.95 9.04 -10.04
C GLU A 520 -14.46 8.57 -8.68
N THR A 521 -15.73 8.16 -8.63
CA THR A 521 -16.35 7.63 -7.41
C THR A 521 -16.18 6.12 -7.32
N ILE A 522 -15.76 5.61 -6.16
CA ILE A 522 -15.75 4.16 -5.91
C ILE A 522 -17.19 3.63 -5.84
N LYS A 523 -17.50 2.64 -6.67
CA LYS A 523 -18.81 1.99 -6.78
C LYS A 523 -18.92 0.73 -5.94
N ASP A 524 -17.83 -0.02 -5.81
CA ASP A 524 -17.81 -1.31 -5.15
C ASP A 524 -16.49 -1.60 -4.43
N LEU A 525 -16.56 -2.45 -3.40
CA LEU A 525 -15.45 -2.93 -2.58
C LEU A 525 -15.70 -4.39 -2.21
N ASP A 526 -14.71 -5.24 -2.45
CA ASP A 526 -14.81 -6.65 -2.09
C ASP A 526 -13.46 -7.26 -1.69
N TRP A 527 -13.49 -8.13 -0.68
CA TRP A 527 -12.31 -8.74 -0.08
C TRP A 527 -12.11 -10.16 -0.56
N THR A 528 -10.85 -10.52 -0.79
CA THR A 528 -10.41 -11.92 -0.77
C THR A 528 -9.10 -12.01 0.00
N SER A 529 -8.57 -13.21 0.15
CA SER A 529 -7.35 -13.42 0.93
C SER A 529 -6.74 -14.79 0.69
N THR A 530 -5.43 -14.84 0.83
CA THR A 530 -4.62 -16.06 0.84
C THR A 530 -4.55 -16.64 2.26
N ASP A 531 -3.57 -17.49 2.55
CA ASP A 531 -3.22 -17.99 3.89
C ASP A 531 -2.68 -16.89 4.84
N GLY A 532 -3.42 -15.80 5.02
CA GLY A 532 -3.11 -14.75 6.00
C GLY A 532 -2.91 -13.34 5.42
N GLN A 533 -2.97 -13.13 4.10
CA GLN A 533 -2.90 -11.80 3.48
C GLN A 533 -4.22 -11.43 2.81
N SER A 534 -4.64 -10.18 2.97
CA SER A 534 -5.85 -9.67 2.32
C SER A 534 -5.55 -9.00 0.99
N ILE A 535 -6.46 -9.21 0.04
CA ILE A 535 -6.50 -8.57 -1.27
C ILE A 535 -7.85 -7.86 -1.39
N LEU A 536 -7.83 -6.58 -1.71
CA LEU A 536 -9.01 -5.74 -1.88
C LEU A 536 -9.21 -5.47 -3.37
N ALA A 537 -10.41 -5.73 -3.88
CA ALA A 537 -10.87 -5.20 -5.15
C ALA A 537 -11.58 -3.85 -4.91
N ILE A 538 -11.15 -2.81 -5.62
CA ILE A 538 -11.74 -1.48 -5.59
C ILE A 538 -12.36 -1.21 -6.95
N GLY A 539 -13.68 -1.25 -7.03
CA GLY A 539 -14.45 -1.06 -8.25
C GLY A 539 -14.74 0.41 -8.54
N TYR A 540 -14.25 0.92 -9.66
CA TYR A 540 -14.61 2.21 -10.25
C TYR A 540 -15.63 2.02 -11.38
N SER A 541 -16.06 3.09 -12.03
CA SER A 541 -17.06 3.01 -13.12
C SER A 541 -16.57 2.23 -14.35
N ARG A 542 -15.26 2.18 -14.62
CA ARG A 542 -14.70 1.58 -15.85
C ARG A 542 -13.61 0.54 -15.60
N HIS A 543 -13.13 0.40 -14.37
CA HIS A 543 -12.04 -0.49 -14.04
C HIS A 543 -12.08 -0.91 -12.56
N VAL A 544 -11.38 -1.99 -12.22
CA VAL A 544 -11.18 -2.47 -10.86
C VAL A 544 -9.70 -2.45 -10.54
N ILE A 545 -9.32 -1.88 -9.39
CA ILE A 545 -7.95 -1.90 -8.87
C ILE A 545 -7.84 -3.01 -7.83
N LEU A 546 -6.80 -3.84 -7.96
CA LEU A 546 -6.48 -4.89 -7.00
C LEU A 546 -5.37 -4.40 -6.08
N LEU A 547 -5.68 -4.20 -4.80
CA LEU A 547 -4.75 -3.76 -3.78
C LEU A 547 -4.39 -4.95 -2.88
N CYS A 548 -3.11 -5.18 -2.62
CA CYS A 548 -2.66 -6.24 -1.72
C CYS A 548 -1.75 -5.67 -0.63
N GLN A 549 -1.70 -6.38 0.50
CA GLN A 549 -0.70 -6.10 1.54
C GLN A 549 0.70 -6.30 0.97
N GLN A 550 1.63 -5.41 1.34
CA GLN A 550 3.04 -5.51 0.98
C GLN A 550 3.88 -5.84 2.20
N ARG A 551 4.92 -6.64 1.99
CA ARG A 551 5.89 -6.97 3.03
C ARG A 551 6.71 -5.72 3.39
N MET A 552 6.66 -5.32 4.65
CA MET A 552 7.55 -4.28 5.17
C MET A 552 9.02 -4.71 5.09
N THR A 553 9.85 -3.86 4.49
CA THR A 553 11.30 -4.06 4.31
C THR A 553 12.09 -2.92 4.93
N TYR A 554 13.29 -3.20 5.48
CA TYR A 554 14.20 -2.13 5.95
C TYR A 554 15.01 -1.49 4.83
N PHE A 555 14.99 -2.08 3.65
CA PHE A 555 15.85 -1.73 2.51
C PHE A 555 15.17 -0.67 1.63
N GLU A 556 13.87 -0.80 1.40
CA GLU A 556 13.06 0.09 0.57
C GLU A 556 11.97 0.79 1.40
N GLN A 557 11.53 1.96 0.97
CA GLN A 557 10.39 2.67 1.58
C GLN A 557 9.17 2.44 0.68
N GLU A 558 8.48 1.33 0.91
CA GLU A 558 7.23 1.00 0.23
C GLU A 558 6.05 1.18 1.21
N PRO A 559 4.86 1.55 0.70
CA PRO A 559 3.65 1.57 1.52
C PRO A 559 3.30 0.17 2.02
N ALA A 560 2.52 0.07 3.09
CA ALA A 560 2.05 -1.23 3.60
C ALA A 560 1.08 -1.96 2.64
N TRP A 561 0.53 -1.23 1.67
CA TRP A 561 -0.39 -1.73 0.65
C TRP A 561 -0.01 -1.20 -0.72
N GLY A 562 -0.01 -2.07 -1.72
CA GLY A 562 0.38 -1.77 -3.09
C GLY A 562 -0.62 -2.27 -4.11
N VAL A 563 -0.64 -1.60 -5.27
CA VAL A 563 -1.47 -2.01 -6.41
C VAL A 563 -0.82 -3.21 -7.09
N PHE A 564 -1.49 -4.35 -7.04
CA PHE A 564 -1.02 -5.59 -7.67
C PHE A 564 -1.44 -5.69 -9.13
N GLY A 565 -2.63 -5.18 -9.46
CA GLY A 565 -3.16 -5.26 -10.82
C GLY A 565 -4.34 -4.32 -11.06
N LYS A 566 -4.66 -4.11 -12.33
CA LYS A 566 -5.82 -3.33 -12.78
C LYS A 566 -6.58 -4.13 -13.83
N VAL A 567 -7.88 -4.31 -13.61
CA VAL A 567 -8.80 -4.91 -14.57
C VAL A 567 -9.58 -3.77 -15.24
N ASP A 568 -9.36 -3.56 -16.54
CA ASP A 568 -10.01 -2.48 -17.29
C ASP A 568 -11.06 -3.07 -18.26
N ILE A 569 -12.33 -2.68 -18.12
CA ILE A 569 -13.42 -3.15 -18.98
C ILE A 569 -13.77 -2.15 -20.09
N SER A 570 -13.03 -1.04 -20.18
CA SER A 570 -13.43 0.08 -21.02
C SER A 570 -13.45 -0.25 -22.52
N GLY A 571 -12.57 -1.13 -22.97
CA GLY A 571 -12.53 -1.65 -24.34
C GLY A 571 -13.51 -2.80 -24.62
N LEU A 572 -14.08 -3.42 -23.57
CA LEU A 572 -14.99 -4.57 -23.73
C LEU A 572 -16.45 -4.13 -23.86
N THR A 573 -16.83 -3.12 -23.07
CA THR A 573 -18.23 -2.67 -23.00
C THR A 573 -18.31 -1.18 -22.70
N PRO A 574 -19.30 -0.44 -23.23
CA PRO A 574 -19.52 0.97 -22.88
C PRO A 574 -20.21 1.14 -21.52
N TYR A 575 -20.78 0.07 -20.96
CA TYR A 575 -21.54 0.14 -19.70
C TYR A 575 -20.62 0.30 -18.48
N PRO A 576 -21.03 1.08 -17.48
CA PRO A 576 -20.26 1.17 -16.24
C PRO A 576 -20.37 -0.13 -15.42
N ILE A 577 -19.37 -0.37 -14.59
CA ILE A 577 -19.38 -1.46 -13.61
C ILE A 577 -20.53 -1.21 -12.62
N SER A 578 -21.39 -2.21 -12.47
CA SER A 578 -22.46 -2.23 -11.47
C SER A 578 -21.96 -2.78 -10.14
N ASP A 579 -21.25 -3.90 -10.17
CA ASP A 579 -20.74 -4.60 -8.99
C ASP A 579 -19.56 -5.52 -9.35
N SER A 580 -18.72 -5.89 -8.38
CA SER A 580 -17.65 -6.87 -8.55
C SER A 580 -17.55 -7.79 -7.33
N ILE A 581 -17.15 -9.05 -7.55
CA ILE A 581 -17.12 -10.04 -6.47
C ILE A 581 -16.04 -11.09 -6.71
N TRP A 582 -15.26 -11.39 -5.68
CA TRP A 582 -14.34 -12.52 -5.63
C TRP A 582 -15.08 -13.84 -5.45
N LEU A 583 -14.55 -14.91 -6.01
CA LEU A 583 -14.98 -16.29 -5.78
C LEU A 583 -13.81 -17.12 -5.25
N SER A 584 -14.09 -18.37 -4.86
CA SER A 584 -13.05 -19.33 -4.47
C SER A 584 -11.98 -19.48 -5.56
N GLY A 585 -10.73 -19.71 -5.16
CA GLY A 585 -9.61 -19.90 -6.10
C GLY A 585 -9.02 -18.60 -6.66
N GLY A 586 -9.45 -17.42 -6.18
CA GLY A 586 -8.92 -16.13 -6.62
C GLY A 586 -9.47 -15.68 -7.97
N SER A 587 -10.66 -16.15 -8.32
CA SER A 587 -11.41 -15.69 -9.49
C SER A 587 -12.21 -14.43 -9.15
N LEU A 588 -12.22 -13.44 -10.04
CA LEU A 588 -12.95 -12.18 -9.89
C LEU A 588 -14.03 -12.07 -10.97
N ILE A 589 -15.24 -11.72 -10.55
CA ILE A 589 -16.34 -11.43 -11.46
C ILE A 589 -16.63 -9.94 -11.46
N VAL A 590 -16.82 -9.38 -12.66
CA VAL A 590 -17.19 -7.98 -12.85
C VAL A 590 -18.48 -7.91 -13.67
N GLY A 591 -19.50 -7.22 -13.14
CA GLY A 591 -20.79 -7.01 -13.78
C GLY A 591 -20.89 -5.63 -14.42
N ALA A 592 -21.37 -5.55 -15.66
CA ALA A 592 -21.64 -4.29 -16.34
C ALA A 592 -22.90 -4.40 -17.20
N ALA A 593 -23.95 -3.65 -16.84
CA ALA A 593 -25.30 -3.82 -17.38
C ALA A 593 -25.74 -5.29 -17.32
N HIS A 594 -26.08 -5.93 -18.43
CA HIS A 594 -26.50 -7.33 -18.47
C HIS A 594 -25.32 -8.32 -18.60
N GLN A 595 -24.08 -7.81 -18.74
CA GLN A 595 -22.89 -8.59 -19.07
C GLN A 595 -22.09 -8.94 -17.82
N MET A 596 -21.47 -10.11 -17.83
CA MET A 596 -20.57 -10.60 -16.79
C MET A 596 -19.20 -10.92 -17.40
N PHE A 597 -18.14 -10.44 -16.76
CA PHE A 597 -16.76 -10.79 -17.08
C PHE A 597 -16.17 -11.63 -15.95
N HIS A 598 -15.67 -12.81 -16.28
CA HIS A 598 -15.03 -13.71 -15.33
C HIS A 598 -13.51 -13.70 -15.57
N TYR A 599 -12.75 -13.30 -14.56
CA TYR A 599 -11.30 -13.26 -14.54
C TYR A 599 -10.79 -14.35 -13.60
N GLY A 600 -10.04 -15.32 -14.10
CA GLY A 600 -9.53 -16.43 -13.31
C GLY A 600 -8.33 -17.11 -13.97
N GLN A 601 -7.81 -18.17 -13.37
CA GLN A 601 -6.73 -18.96 -13.98
C GLN A 601 -7.25 -19.78 -15.16
N SER A 602 -6.44 -19.91 -16.22
CA SER A 602 -6.74 -20.72 -17.40
C SER A 602 -6.41 -22.20 -17.17
N ASP A 603 -7.32 -23.09 -17.60
CA ASP A 603 -7.15 -24.56 -17.59
C ASP A 603 -6.08 -25.08 -18.56
N THR A 604 -5.54 -24.24 -19.46
CA THR A 604 -4.84 -24.70 -20.67
C THR A 604 -3.35 -25.06 -20.49
N ALA A 605 -2.79 -25.06 -19.29
CA ALA A 605 -1.40 -25.47 -19.08
C ALA A 605 -1.30 -27.01 -18.99
N VAL A 606 -1.28 -27.67 -20.15
CA VAL A 606 -1.09 -29.13 -20.28
C VAL A 606 0.38 -29.52 -20.00
N ASP A 607 1.31 -28.57 -20.09
CA ASP A 607 2.73 -28.75 -19.77
C ASP A 607 3.07 -28.13 -18.39
N GLU A 608 3.69 -28.93 -17.49
CA GLU A 608 4.17 -28.45 -16.18
C GLU A 608 5.17 -27.29 -16.29
N GLU A 609 5.86 -27.14 -17.43
CA GLU A 609 6.79 -26.04 -17.70
C GLU A 609 6.11 -24.69 -18.05
N GLU A 610 4.83 -24.69 -18.47
CA GLU A 610 4.08 -23.48 -18.87
C GLU A 610 3.01 -23.06 -17.86
N ARG A 611 2.94 -23.72 -16.69
CA ARG A 611 1.99 -23.36 -15.64
C ARG A 611 2.31 -21.96 -15.12
N ARG A 612 1.49 -20.98 -15.53
CA ARG A 612 1.55 -19.60 -15.01
C ARG A 612 1.22 -19.60 -13.52
N GLU A 613 2.00 -18.86 -12.73
CA GLU A 613 1.74 -18.67 -11.30
C GLU A 613 0.35 -18.07 -11.09
N SER A 614 -0.41 -18.64 -10.15
CA SER A 614 -1.69 -18.07 -9.76
C SER A 614 -1.55 -16.72 -9.06
N LEU A 615 -2.62 -15.93 -9.04
CA LEU A 615 -2.69 -14.70 -8.23
C LEU A 615 -2.31 -14.97 -6.77
N PHE A 616 -2.85 -16.03 -6.18
CA PHE A 616 -2.59 -16.38 -4.78
C PHE A 616 -1.17 -16.87 -4.55
N GLU A 617 -0.59 -17.67 -5.46
CA GLU A 617 0.83 -18.08 -5.37
C GLU A 617 1.75 -16.88 -5.50
N SER A 618 1.48 -15.98 -6.45
CA SER A 618 2.27 -14.77 -6.63
C SER A 618 2.21 -13.86 -5.40
N VAL A 619 1.01 -13.60 -4.86
CA VAL A 619 0.84 -12.82 -3.62
C VAL A 619 1.53 -13.50 -2.44
N LYS A 620 1.44 -14.83 -2.32
CA LYS A 620 2.11 -15.62 -1.27
C LYS A 620 3.62 -15.62 -1.41
N ALA A 621 4.17 -15.64 -2.63
CA ALA A 621 5.61 -15.54 -2.86
C ALA A 621 6.16 -14.17 -2.42
N HIS A 622 5.46 -13.09 -2.80
CA HIS A 622 5.88 -11.72 -2.47
C HIS A 622 5.72 -11.39 -0.98
N ASN A 623 4.65 -11.86 -0.34
CA ASN A 623 4.29 -11.40 1.01
C ASN A 623 4.41 -12.48 2.09
N GLY A 624 4.64 -13.74 1.71
CA GLY A 624 4.65 -14.88 2.64
C GLY A 624 5.82 -14.88 3.63
N PRO A 625 5.91 -15.90 4.48
CA PRO A 625 7.02 -16.06 5.42
C PRO A 625 8.36 -16.07 4.68
N LEU A 626 9.33 -15.33 5.24
CA LEU A 626 10.67 -15.27 4.70
C LEU A 626 11.45 -16.55 5.00
N VAL A 627 12.30 -16.94 4.04
CA VAL A 627 13.34 -17.95 4.27
C VAL A 627 14.39 -17.42 5.27
N ASP A 628 14.99 -18.31 6.06
CA ASP A 628 15.88 -17.90 7.16
C ASP A 628 17.12 -17.09 6.70
N TYR A 629 17.67 -17.43 5.53
CA TYR A 629 18.82 -16.74 4.95
C TYR A 629 18.46 -15.40 4.29
N HIS A 630 17.18 -15.02 4.28
CA HIS A 630 16.75 -13.77 3.69
C HIS A 630 17.39 -12.58 4.42
N PRO A 631 17.91 -11.56 3.72
CA PRO A 631 18.64 -10.44 4.33
C PRO A 631 17.82 -9.70 5.41
N GLN A 632 16.52 -9.54 5.21
CA GLN A 632 15.63 -8.96 6.22
C GLN A 632 15.61 -9.76 7.53
N MET A 633 15.58 -11.10 7.44
CA MET A 633 15.57 -11.99 8.60
C MET A 633 16.91 -11.91 9.34
N LEU A 634 18.01 -12.01 8.59
CA LEU A 634 19.36 -11.89 9.16
C LEU A 634 19.58 -10.54 9.85
N LEU A 635 19.15 -9.44 9.23
CA LEU A 635 19.23 -8.10 9.82
C LEU A 635 18.45 -8.01 11.13
N GLN A 636 17.24 -8.57 11.21
CA GLN A 636 16.46 -8.60 12.45
C GLN A 636 17.15 -9.39 13.56
N CYS A 637 17.67 -10.58 13.23
CA CYS A 637 18.45 -11.37 14.17
C CYS A 637 19.69 -10.61 14.68
N LEU A 638 20.42 -9.93 13.79
CA LEU A 638 21.56 -9.10 14.17
C LEU A 638 21.14 -7.94 15.10
N LEU A 639 20.03 -7.25 14.80
CA LEU A 639 19.51 -6.18 15.65
C LEU A 639 19.07 -6.69 17.03
N TRP A 640 18.55 -7.92 17.11
CA TRP A 640 18.17 -8.58 18.36
C TRP A 640 19.34 -9.22 19.11
N ASN A 641 20.58 -8.96 18.66
CA ASN A 641 21.80 -9.51 19.24
C ASN A 641 21.90 -11.05 19.14
N LYS A 642 21.24 -11.66 18.15
CA LYS A 642 21.24 -13.09 17.86
C LYS A 642 22.29 -13.47 16.81
N SER A 643 23.54 -13.02 17.01
CA SER A 643 24.64 -13.21 16.06
C SER A 643 24.99 -14.68 15.82
N GLU A 644 24.92 -15.52 16.85
CA GLU A 644 25.26 -16.95 16.73
C GLU A 644 24.26 -17.70 15.85
N TYR A 645 22.97 -17.34 15.91
CA TYR A 645 21.96 -17.88 15.02
C TYR A 645 22.19 -17.46 13.57
N VAL A 646 22.60 -16.21 13.33
CA VAL A 646 22.95 -15.75 11.99
C VAL A 646 24.11 -16.57 11.42
N LYS A 647 25.15 -16.86 12.22
CA LYS A 647 26.25 -17.74 11.82
C LYS A 647 25.76 -19.15 11.47
N GLU A 648 24.89 -19.75 12.29
CA GLU A 648 24.30 -21.08 12.04
C GLU A 648 23.51 -21.08 10.71
N ILE A 649 22.68 -20.06 10.47
CA ILE A 649 21.93 -19.91 9.22
C ILE A 649 22.89 -19.82 8.02
N LEU A 650 23.94 -19.01 8.11
CA LEU A 650 24.88 -18.81 7.00
C LEU A 650 25.68 -20.09 6.69
N VAL A 651 26.08 -20.86 7.70
CA VAL A 651 26.75 -22.16 7.51
C VAL A 651 25.78 -23.16 6.86
N GLY A 652 24.53 -23.24 7.33
CA GLY A 652 23.50 -24.11 6.75
C GLY A 652 23.16 -23.72 5.31
N PHE A 653 23.10 -22.42 5.03
CA PHE A 653 22.87 -21.87 3.69
C PHE A 653 24.04 -22.19 2.75
N TYR A 654 25.29 -21.99 3.18
CA TYR A 654 26.47 -22.35 2.40
C TYR A 654 26.46 -23.83 1.99
N LYS A 655 26.16 -24.74 2.92
CA LYS A 655 26.05 -26.18 2.64
C LYS A 655 24.95 -26.49 1.63
N SER A 656 23.78 -25.88 1.79
CA SER A 656 22.63 -26.08 0.91
C SER A 656 22.86 -25.52 -0.49
N LEU A 657 23.45 -24.32 -0.59
CA LEU A 657 23.77 -23.66 -1.85
C LEU A 657 24.87 -24.40 -2.60
N SER A 658 25.91 -24.86 -1.90
CA SER A 658 26.97 -25.67 -2.50
C SER A 658 26.41 -26.98 -3.05
N ALA A 659 25.55 -27.67 -2.30
CA ALA A 659 24.88 -28.89 -2.76
C ALA A 659 23.98 -28.63 -3.98
N PHE A 660 23.20 -27.55 -3.98
CA PHE A 660 22.35 -27.16 -5.10
C PHE A 660 23.15 -26.93 -6.39
N ILE A 661 24.27 -26.21 -6.29
CA ILE A 661 25.15 -25.93 -7.44
C ILE A 661 25.85 -27.21 -7.93
N THR A 662 26.43 -28.00 -7.02
CA THR A 662 27.19 -29.21 -7.38
C THR A 662 26.30 -30.33 -7.91
N LYS A 663 25.10 -30.50 -7.34
CA LYS A 663 24.17 -31.59 -7.70
C LYS A 663 23.11 -31.20 -8.74
N ARG A 664 23.04 -29.91 -9.14
CA ARG A 664 21.97 -29.36 -10.01
C ARG A 664 20.57 -29.77 -9.56
N GLU A 665 20.28 -29.62 -8.28
CA GLU A 665 18.93 -29.88 -7.77
C GLU A 665 17.94 -28.83 -8.32
N ASN A 666 16.69 -29.20 -8.58
CA ASN A 666 15.68 -28.26 -9.10
C ASN A 666 15.24 -27.22 -8.05
N ALA A 667 15.49 -27.46 -6.75
CA ALA A 667 15.05 -26.58 -5.67
C ALA A 667 16.09 -26.50 -4.56
N LEU A 668 16.30 -25.29 -4.01
CA LEU A 668 17.19 -25.06 -2.88
C LEU A 668 16.52 -25.51 -1.58
N LYS A 669 16.93 -26.68 -1.07
CA LYS A 669 16.39 -27.25 0.18
C LYS A 669 17.17 -26.74 1.39
N VAL A 670 16.73 -25.64 1.99
CA VAL A 670 17.25 -25.15 3.27
C VAL A 670 16.38 -25.70 4.41
N ARG A 671 17.00 -26.29 5.44
CA ARG A 671 16.28 -26.70 6.65
C ARG A 671 15.91 -25.46 7.46
N PRO A 672 14.62 -25.21 7.74
CA PRO A 672 14.23 -24.06 8.53
C PRO A 672 14.67 -24.22 9.99
N LEU A 673 15.22 -23.17 10.58
CA LEU A 673 15.39 -23.07 12.02
C LEU A 673 14.02 -22.81 12.67
N LEU A 674 13.73 -23.54 13.73
CA LEU A 674 12.48 -23.35 14.48
C LEU A 674 12.45 -21.95 15.10
N VAL A 675 11.42 -21.15 14.77
CA VAL A 675 11.19 -19.79 15.31
C VAL A 675 11.23 -19.77 16.85
N ASP A 676 10.75 -20.83 17.49
CA ASP A 676 10.83 -21.01 18.95
C ASP A 676 12.26 -20.99 19.49
N ARG A 677 13.25 -21.38 18.68
CA ARG A 677 14.68 -21.36 19.05
C ARG A 677 15.25 -19.95 19.05
N ILE A 678 14.76 -19.08 18.15
CA ILE A 678 15.16 -17.66 18.04
C ILE A 678 14.53 -16.84 19.17
N LEU A 679 13.29 -17.15 19.54
CA LEU A 679 12.52 -16.45 20.57
C LEU A 679 12.93 -16.80 22.02
N ARG A 680 13.74 -17.84 22.23
CA ARG A 680 14.27 -18.17 23.56
C ARG A 680 15.21 -17.06 24.04
N LYS A 681 14.94 -16.57 25.24
CA LYS A 681 15.82 -15.64 25.96
C LYS A 681 17.11 -16.41 26.26
N GLU A 682 18.25 -15.92 25.77
CA GLU A 682 19.55 -16.43 26.21
C GLU A 682 19.76 -15.91 27.63
N GLU A 683 19.31 -16.66 28.62
CA GLU A 683 19.77 -16.47 29.99
C GLU A 683 21.22 -16.94 30.01
N LEU A 684 22.14 -15.96 29.93
CA LEU A 684 23.53 -16.15 30.32
C LEU A 684 23.53 -16.43 31.83
N GLU A 685 23.37 -17.69 32.22
CA GLU A 685 23.74 -18.14 33.54
C GLU A 685 25.26 -17.98 33.70
N LEU A 686 25.65 -16.84 34.26
CA LEU A 686 26.95 -16.61 34.87
C LEU A 686 27.00 -17.43 36.18
N SER A 687 27.12 -18.76 36.06
CA SER A 687 27.65 -19.59 37.13
C SER A 687 28.88 -20.33 36.59
N GLY A 688 30.00 -20.12 37.26
CA GLY A 688 31.33 -20.52 36.79
C GLY A 688 31.44 -22.01 36.49
N GLY A 689 32.08 -22.30 35.36
CA GLY A 689 32.44 -23.65 34.95
C GLY A 689 32.78 -23.67 33.47
N TYR A 690 34.07 -23.68 33.16
CA TYR A 690 34.53 -24.01 31.82
C TYR A 690 33.98 -25.39 31.42
N GLY A 691 33.20 -25.44 30.34
CA GLY A 691 32.80 -26.67 29.65
C GLY A 691 31.38 -27.15 29.96
N SER A 692 30.39 -26.65 29.20
CA SER A 692 29.18 -27.38 28.77
C SER A 692 28.15 -26.39 28.20
N LEU A 693 28.19 -26.14 26.89
CA LEU A 693 26.96 -25.73 26.17
C LEU A 693 25.88 -26.80 26.40
N PRO A 694 24.59 -26.46 26.53
CA PRO A 694 23.54 -27.46 26.77
C PRO A 694 23.62 -28.59 25.74
N ALA A 695 23.80 -29.82 26.25
CA ALA A 695 24.08 -31.06 25.53
C ALA A 695 22.98 -31.57 24.57
N PHE A 696 22.11 -30.68 24.10
CA PHE A 696 21.12 -30.92 23.04
C PHE A 696 21.52 -30.28 21.69
N ILE A 697 22.54 -29.41 21.67
CA ILE A 697 22.96 -28.65 20.48
C ILE A 697 23.82 -29.49 19.52
N GLY A 698 24.57 -30.49 20.02
CA GLY A 698 25.54 -31.25 19.22
C GLY A 698 25.06 -32.53 18.55
N ARG A 699 23.89 -33.10 18.89
CA ARG A 699 23.56 -34.48 18.43
C ARG A 699 22.92 -34.61 17.05
N GLN A 700 22.56 -33.53 16.36
CA GLN A 700 21.83 -33.63 15.08
C GLN A 700 22.66 -33.30 13.82
N TRP A 701 23.92 -32.93 13.98
CA TRP A 701 24.85 -32.58 12.89
C TRP A 701 26.20 -33.32 13.01
N ASN A 702 26.22 -34.49 13.65
CA ASN A 702 27.45 -35.19 14.04
C ASN A 702 28.13 -36.03 12.93
N ASP A 703 27.74 -35.89 11.67
CA ASP A 703 28.33 -36.66 10.55
C ASP A 703 29.06 -35.79 9.51
N LEU A 704 29.58 -34.60 9.86
CA LEU A 704 30.26 -33.75 8.88
C LEU A 704 31.57 -33.17 9.41
N ASP A 705 32.60 -33.29 8.57
CA ASP A 705 33.98 -32.80 8.71
C ASP A 705 34.09 -31.33 9.21
N ASP A 706 35.31 -30.96 9.61
CA ASP A 706 35.81 -29.71 10.24
C ASP A 706 35.34 -28.36 9.63
N ASP A 707 34.55 -28.37 8.55
CA ASP A 707 33.91 -27.22 7.87
C ASP A 707 32.61 -26.71 8.56
N GLY A 708 32.39 -27.06 9.83
CA GLY A 708 31.14 -26.79 10.55
C GLY A 708 31.00 -25.41 11.20
N VAL A 709 32.08 -24.63 11.29
CA VAL A 709 32.13 -23.38 12.04
C VAL A 709 32.15 -22.17 11.11
N PHE A 710 31.39 -21.12 11.42
CA PHE A 710 31.44 -19.86 10.68
C PHE A 710 32.82 -19.22 10.82
N SER A 711 33.48 -18.96 9.69
CA SER A 711 34.78 -18.31 9.62
C SER A 711 34.80 -17.22 8.54
N LYS A 712 35.81 -16.36 8.57
CA LYS A 712 36.00 -15.32 7.55
C LYS A 712 36.18 -15.93 6.14
N GLU A 713 36.90 -17.04 6.05
CA GLU A 713 37.11 -17.77 4.81
C GLU A 713 35.80 -18.37 4.27
N LEU A 714 34.93 -18.87 5.16
CA LEU A 714 33.60 -19.35 4.78
C LEU A 714 32.74 -18.19 4.24
N ALA A 715 32.76 -17.03 4.90
CA ALA A 715 32.04 -15.84 4.45
C ALA A 715 32.51 -15.39 3.05
N GLU A 716 33.81 -15.32 2.81
CA GLU A 716 34.38 -14.96 1.50
C GLU A 716 34.01 -15.95 0.40
N ARG A 717 34.06 -17.27 0.68
CA ARG A 717 33.61 -18.30 -0.26
C ARG A 717 32.12 -18.19 -0.58
N LEU A 718 31.29 -17.95 0.44
CA LEU A 718 29.85 -17.78 0.26
C LEU A 718 29.53 -16.53 -0.60
N ILE A 719 30.25 -15.43 -0.39
CA ILE A 719 30.12 -14.22 -1.21
C ILE A 719 30.48 -14.51 -2.67
N ALA A 720 31.60 -15.21 -2.93
CA ALA A 720 32.00 -15.57 -4.30
C ALA A 720 30.98 -16.48 -5.01
N LEU A 721 30.38 -17.43 -4.28
CA LEU A 721 29.29 -18.28 -4.78
C LEU A 721 28.04 -17.46 -5.11
N LEU A 722 27.67 -16.52 -4.23
CA LEU A 722 26.55 -15.62 -4.45
C LEU A 722 26.80 -14.74 -5.67
N ASP A 723 27.96 -14.10 -5.82
CA ASP A 723 28.22 -13.22 -6.97
C ASP A 723 28.10 -13.97 -8.31
N SER A 724 28.54 -15.23 -8.35
CA SER A 724 28.57 -16.04 -9.58
C SER A 724 27.22 -16.68 -9.96
N ASN A 725 26.29 -16.84 -9.01
CA ASN A 725 25.05 -17.61 -9.23
C ASN A 725 23.80 -16.83 -8.80
N PRO A 726 22.69 -16.88 -9.56
CA PRO A 726 21.39 -16.41 -9.07
C PRO A 726 20.85 -17.37 -7.99
N VAL A 727 20.23 -16.81 -6.95
CA VAL A 727 19.55 -17.59 -5.90
C VAL A 727 18.05 -17.52 -6.17
N PRO A 728 17.34 -18.66 -6.31
CA PRO A 728 15.89 -18.66 -6.48
C PRO A 728 15.19 -17.93 -5.33
N GLY A 729 14.24 -17.05 -5.66
CA GLY A 729 13.40 -16.36 -4.67
C GLY A 729 14.03 -15.12 -4.00
N LEU A 730 15.23 -14.69 -4.42
CA LEU A 730 15.81 -13.40 -4.01
C LEU A 730 15.93 -12.45 -5.20
N THR A 731 15.47 -11.21 -5.03
CA THR A 731 15.70 -10.13 -5.99
C THR A 731 17.19 -9.76 -6.05
N SER A 732 17.61 -9.09 -7.13
CA SER A 732 18.99 -8.58 -7.23
C SER A 732 19.36 -7.64 -6.09
N ASN A 733 18.38 -6.86 -5.60
CA ASN A 733 18.57 -5.96 -4.47
C ASN A 733 18.74 -6.75 -3.15
N GLU A 734 17.87 -7.74 -2.89
CA GLU A 734 17.98 -8.59 -1.70
C GLU A 734 19.28 -9.40 -1.70
N LYS A 735 19.71 -9.92 -2.85
CA LYS A 735 21.01 -10.57 -3.00
C LYS A 735 22.17 -9.63 -2.65
N ALA A 736 22.13 -8.39 -3.14
CA ALA A 736 23.15 -7.39 -2.80
C ALA A 736 23.21 -7.12 -1.29
N HIS A 737 22.04 -6.98 -0.64
CA HIS A 737 21.92 -6.82 0.81
C HIS A 737 22.38 -8.06 1.59
N LEU A 738 22.09 -9.26 1.12
CA LEU A 738 22.54 -10.51 1.75
C LEU A 738 24.07 -10.57 1.81
N ILE A 739 24.73 -10.26 0.69
CA ILE A 739 26.20 -10.20 0.63
C ILE A 739 26.75 -9.14 1.60
N VAL A 740 26.13 -7.96 1.63
CA VAL A 740 26.49 -6.89 2.59
C VAL A 740 26.39 -7.40 4.03
N LEU A 741 25.33 -8.12 4.38
CA LEU A 741 25.13 -8.65 5.73
C LEU A 741 26.10 -9.79 6.08
N ILE A 742 26.46 -10.65 5.13
CA ILE A 742 27.48 -11.69 5.32
C ILE A 742 28.83 -11.05 5.65
N ARG A 743 29.26 -10.09 4.82
CA ARG A 743 30.50 -9.34 5.05
C ARG A 743 30.48 -8.59 6.38
N THR A 744 29.38 -7.88 6.66
CA THR A 744 29.20 -7.15 7.92
C THR A 744 29.26 -8.09 9.13
N THR A 745 28.65 -9.27 9.06
CA THR A 745 28.67 -10.26 10.15
C THR A 745 30.09 -10.73 10.41
N SER A 746 30.87 -11.02 9.37
CA SER A 746 32.28 -11.41 9.52
C SER A 746 33.13 -10.31 10.16
N GLU A 747 32.99 -9.06 9.71
CA GLU A 747 33.77 -7.94 10.26
C GLU A 747 33.36 -7.61 11.70
N VAL A 748 32.07 -7.74 12.05
CA VAL A 748 31.56 -7.41 13.39
C VAL A 748 31.94 -8.49 14.40
N ASP A 749 32.06 -9.75 13.98
CA ASP A 749 32.43 -10.84 14.87
C ASP A 749 33.81 -10.64 15.51
N GLU A 750 34.77 -10.08 14.76
CA GLU A 750 36.11 -9.74 15.26
C GLU A 750 36.06 -8.73 16.42
N GLN A 751 35.11 -7.79 16.39
CA GLN A 751 34.98 -6.68 17.35
C GLN A 751 33.88 -6.94 18.39
N ARG A 752 33.22 -8.09 18.35
CA ARG A 752 32.05 -8.42 19.18
C ARG A 752 32.31 -8.34 20.68
N ARG A 753 33.49 -8.75 21.13
CA ARG A 753 33.85 -8.80 22.56
C ARG A 753 34.15 -7.42 23.16
N ALA A 754 34.42 -6.42 22.32
CA ALA A 754 34.80 -5.07 22.74
C ALA A 754 33.63 -4.07 22.78
N LEU A 755 32.44 -4.48 22.30
CA LEU A 755 31.28 -3.61 22.13
C LEU A 755 30.08 -4.14 22.90
N ASP A 756 29.30 -3.20 23.42
CA ASP A 756 27.99 -3.49 23.99
C ASP A 756 26.94 -3.76 22.89
N SER A 757 25.77 -4.27 23.29
CA SER A 757 24.70 -4.63 22.33
C SER A 757 24.23 -3.45 21.47
N ASN A 758 24.20 -2.23 22.00
CA ASN A 758 23.78 -1.05 21.23
C ASN A 758 24.90 -0.59 20.28
N GLY A 759 26.16 -0.67 20.70
CA GLY A 759 27.31 -0.41 19.85
C GLY A 759 27.40 -1.37 18.67
N LEU A 760 27.10 -2.66 18.88
CA LEU A 760 27.04 -3.65 17.79
C LEU A 760 25.96 -3.31 16.75
N ARG A 761 24.76 -2.89 17.19
CA ARG A 761 23.67 -2.49 16.27
C ARG A 761 24.06 -1.31 15.39
N TYR A 762 24.73 -0.31 15.97
CA TYR A 762 25.24 0.83 15.21
C TYR A 762 26.34 0.41 14.24
N LEU A 763 27.32 -0.40 14.69
CA LEU A 763 28.42 -0.87 13.86
C LEU A 763 27.93 -1.69 12.65
N ILE A 764 26.96 -2.59 12.85
CA ILE A 764 26.30 -3.35 11.79
C ILE A 764 25.64 -2.39 10.78
N SER A 765 24.91 -1.40 11.28
CA SER A 765 24.19 -0.44 10.43
C SER A 765 25.14 0.45 9.62
N MET A 766 26.21 0.94 10.25
CA MET A 766 27.25 1.75 9.61
C MET A 766 28.00 0.97 8.54
N ARG A 767 28.44 -0.25 8.83
CA ARG A 767 29.13 -1.10 7.84
C ARG A 767 28.21 -1.43 6.67
N SER A 768 26.98 -1.80 6.96
CA SER A 768 25.98 -2.05 5.92
C SER A 768 25.77 -0.82 5.04
N PHE A 769 25.71 0.39 5.62
CA PHE A 769 25.56 1.65 4.88
C PHE A 769 26.72 1.92 3.90
N TYR A 770 27.97 1.80 4.35
CA TYR A 770 29.12 2.05 3.46
C TYR A 770 29.25 1.00 2.37
N ILE A 771 29.07 -0.29 2.70
CA ILE A 771 29.17 -1.37 1.70
C ILE A 771 28.06 -1.23 0.64
N LEU A 772 26.86 -0.78 1.03
CA LEU A 772 25.77 -0.52 0.08
C LEU A 772 26.11 0.64 -0.87
N ASN A 773 26.63 1.75 -0.35
CA ASN A 773 26.97 2.92 -1.16
C ASN A 773 28.16 2.64 -2.12
N GLU A 774 29.18 1.89 -1.67
CA GLU A 774 30.31 1.46 -2.53
C GLU A 774 29.83 0.60 -3.72
N ARG A 775 28.82 -0.23 -3.49
CA ARG A 775 28.20 -1.07 -4.53
C ARG A 775 27.34 -0.29 -5.52
N THR A 776 26.65 0.76 -5.06
CA THR A 776 25.89 1.63 -5.98
C THR A 776 26.81 2.43 -6.89
N ASP A 777 27.95 2.91 -6.38
CA ASP A 777 28.89 3.74 -7.14
C ASP A 777 29.69 2.92 -8.19
N SER A 778 29.92 1.64 -7.92
CA SER A 778 30.61 0.73 -8.84
C SER A 778 29.71 0.20 -9.97
N SER A 779 28.38 0.25 -9.81
CA SER A 779 27.43 -0.16 -10.86
C SER A 779 27.21 0.97 -11.87
N LYS A 780 27.69 0.80 -13.12
CA LYS A 780 27.46 1.76 -14.24
C LYS A 780 26.01 1.80 -14.75
N VAL A 781 25.11 0.99 -14.18
CA VAL A 781 23.69 0.92 -14.51
C VAL A 781 22.95 1.72 -13.44
N LYS A 782 22.15 2.73 -13.82
CA LYS A 782 21.33 3.51 -12.88
C LYS A 782 20.43 2.56 -12.06
N PRO A 783 20.67 2.35 -10.75
CA PRO A 783 19.75 1.57 -9.94
C PRO A 783 18.52 2.43 -9.63
N LEU A 784 17.34 1.81 -9.54
CA LEU A 784 16.14 2.48 -9.00
C LEU A 784 16.30 2.87 -7.52
N SER A 785 17.16 2.17 -6.76
CA SER A 785 17.53 2.51 -5.38
C SER A 785 18.77 3.39 -5.33
N ARG A 786 18.60 4.71 -5.12
CA ARG A 786 19.70 5.61 -4.78
C ARG A 786 20.28 5.21 -3.41
N GLY A 787 21.60 5.07 -3.31
CA GLY A 787 22.29 4.91 -2.03
C GLY A 787 21.86 6.00 -1.03
N ARG A 788 21.70 5.63 0.24
CA ARG A 788 21.25 6.59 1.27
C ARG A 788 22.38 7.58 1.53
N SER A 789 22.04 8.87 1.68
CA SER A 789 23.00 9.92 2.02
C SER A 789 23.39 9.95 3.51
N ARG A 790 22.64 9.24 4.36
CA ARG A 790 22.88 9.16 5.81
C ARG A 790 22.28 7.91 6.44
N LEU A 791 22.76 7.57 7.63
CA LEU A 791 22.13 6.60 8.53
C LEU A 791 20.77 7.07 9.03
N ARG A 792 19.92 6.11 9.44
CA ARG A 792 18.62 6.43 10.05
C ARG A 792 18.82 6.91 11.48
N TYR A 793 17.87 7.71 11.96
CA TYR A 793 17.89 8.16 13.36
C TYR A 793 17.84 7.00 14.36
N ARG A 794 17.17 5.89 14.02
CA ARG A 794 17.26 4.64 14.78
C ARG A 794 18.70 4.21 15.03
N ASP A 795 19.49 4.16 13.97
CA ASP A 795 20.86 3.67 14.03
C ASP A 795 21.71 4.61 14.90
N MET A 796 21.54 5.93 14.72
CA MET A 796 22.18 6.96 15.56
C MET A 796 21.78 6.87 17.04
N VAL A 797 20.51 6.57 17.35
CA VAL A 797 20.01 6.46 18.73
C VAL A 797 20.55 5.21 19.43
N TRP A 798 20.86 4.13 18.69
CA TRP A 798 21.59 3.01 19.26
C TRP A 798 22.99 3.42 19.73
N ALA A 799 23.74 4.15 18.89
CA ALA A 799 25.03 4.70 19.32
C ALA A 799 24.90 5.63 20.53
N PHE A 800 23.83 6.42 20.60
CA PHE A 800 23.58 7.32 21.74
C PHE A 800 23.44 6.56 23.06
N HIS A 801 22.76 5.41 23.05
CA HIS A 801 22.59 4.58 24.23
C HIS A 801 23.68 3.52 24.44
N SER A 802 24.75 3.54 23.65
CA SER A 802 25.90 2.66 23.80
C SER A 802 26.86 3.17 24.87
N GLU A 803 27.44 2.25 25.63
CA GLU A 803 28.50 2.53 26.61
C GLU A 803 29.89 2.67 25.95
N SER A 804 30.03 2.23 24.69
CA SER A 804 31.31 2.14 23.97
C SER A 804 31.50 3.26 22.93
N GLN A 805 31.01 4.48 23.21
CA GLN A 805 30.96 5.59 22.23
C GLN A 805 32.33 5.95 21.61
N GLU A 806 33.43 5.87 22.37
CA GLU A 806 34.77 6.18 21.84
C GLU A 806 35.24 5.13 20.81
N ILE A 807 34.94 3.85 21.04
CA ILE A 807 35.24 2.76 20.10
C ILE A 807 34.43 2.97 18.82
N LEU A 808 33.15 3.35 18.94
CA LEU A 808 32.30 3.66 17.80
C LEU A 808 32.80 4.87 17.00
N LEU A 809 33.30 5.91 17.67
CA LEU A 809 33.88 7.08 17.01
C LEU A 809 35.12 6.70 16.21
N ASN A 810 36.02 5.91 16.79
CA ASN A 810 37.22 5.43 16.11
C ASN A 810 36.88 4.56 14.90
N ALA A 811 35.91 3.64 15.05
CA ALA A 811 35.41 2.83 13.94
C ALA A 811 34.79 3.69 12.83
N SER A 812 34.04 4.74 13.19
CA SER A 812 33.44 5.71 12.26
C SER A 812 34.51 6.46 11.45
N ILE A 813 35.56 6.93 12.13
CA ILE A 813 36.69 7.63 11.47
C ILE A 813 37.44 6.68 10.52
N GLN A 814 37.65 5.43 10.93
CA GLN A 814 38.31 4.41 10.09
C GLN A 814 37.48 4.09 8.84
N ALA A 815 36.16 4.00 8.96
CA ALA A 815 35.26 3.79 7.83
C ALA A 815 35.35 4.93 6.79
N CYS A 816 35.69 6.15 7.22
CA CYS A 816 35.92 7.31 6.34
C CYS A 816 37.37 7.42 5.82
N GLY A 817 38.15 6.33 5.84
CA GLY A 817 39.55 6.34 5.41
C GLY A 817 40.46 7.18 6.32
N GLY A 818 40.07 7.42 7.57
CA GLY A 818 40.83 8.18 8.57
C GLY A 818 40.66 9.71 8.50
N LYS A 819 39.99 10.25 7.46
CA LYS A 819 39.80 11.70 7.26
C LYS A 819 38.31 12.04 7.15
N MET A 820 37.60 11.99 8.27
CA MET A 820 36.16 12.30 8.30
C MET A 820 35.88 13.79 8.09
N THR A 821 35.07 14.12 7.08
CA THR A 821 34.58 15.47 6.77
C THR A 821 33.26 15.78 7.50
N TRP A 822 32.71 16.99 7.36
CA TRP A 822 31.41 17.32 7.94
C TRP A 822 30.29 16.47 7.34
N ASP A 823 30.31 16.26 6.03
CA ASP A 823 29.28 15.47 5.34
C ASP A 823 29.28 14.02 5.82
N ASP A 824 30.47 13.44 6.06
CA ASP A 824 30.61 12.11 6.66
C ASP A 824 30.08 12.08 8.11
N ALA A 825 30.47 13.07 8.93
CA ALA A 825 30.03 13.17 10.32
C ALA A 825 28.51 13.33 10.44
N LYS A 826 27.90 14.05 9.50
CA LYS A 826 26.45 14.21 9.33
C LYS A 826 25.77 12.93 8.85
N ALA A 827 26.40 12.20 7.92
CA ALA A 827 25.90 10.92 7.44
C ALA A 827 25.84 9.88 8.57
N LEU A 828 26.84 9.87 9.45
CA LEU A 828 26.95 8.98 10.60
C LEU A 828 26.23 9.49 11.86
N GLY A 829 25.83 10.77 11.88
CA GLY A 829 25.16 11.40 13.01
C GLY A 829 26.04 11.54 14.24
N ALA A 830 27.36 11.71 14.08
CA ALA A 830 28.34 11.71 15.17
C ALA A 830 27.94 12.67 16.32
N PHE A 831 27.49 13.88 15.99
CA PHE A 831 27.09 14.89 16.98
C PHE A 831 25.69 14.69 17.58
N ILE A 832 24.93 13.70 17.11
CA ILE A 832 23.65 13.30 17.72
C ILE A 832 23.90 12.38 18.92
N TRP A 833 24.84 11.44 18.78
CA TRP A 833 25.05 10.40 19.80
C TRP A 833 26.20 10.67 20.78
N MET A 834 27.22 11.44 20.41
CA MET A 834 28.31 11.77 21.34
C MET A 834 27.79 12.52 22.58
N GLU A 835 28.14 12.04 23.78
CA GLU A 835 27.80 12.72 25.04
C GLU A 835 28.89 13.66 25.55
N SER A 836 30.16 13.26 25.47
CA SER A 836 31.29 14.05 26.00
C SER A 836 31.50 15.34 25.20
N ALA A 837 31.39 16.49 25.87
CA ALA A 837 31.66 17.80 25.29
C ALA A 837 33.13 17.95 24.85
N GLU A 838 34.06 17.32 25.58
CA GLU A 838 35.48 17.32 25.22
C GLU A 838 35.73 16.53 23.94
N SER A 839 35.14 15.33 23.83
CA SER A 839 35.25 14.50 22.62
C SER A 839 34.62 15.19 21.42
N MET A 840 33.45 15.83 21.59
CA MET A 840 32.81 16.62 20.52
C MET A 840 33.70 17.78 20.03
N ARG A 841 34.33 18.52 20.95
CA ARG A 841 35.23 19.64 20.58
C ARG A 841 36.47 19.15 19.84
N THR A 842 37.13 18.13 20.38
CA THR A 842 38.31 17.51 19.75
C THR A 842 37.96 16.98 18.36
N HIS A 843 36.81 16.34 18.24
CA HIS A 843 36.37 15.79 16.97
C HIS A 843 35.96 16.87 15.96
N MET A 844 35.26 17.93 16.38
CA MET A 844 34.95 19.09 15.53
C MET A 844 36.21 19.80 15.04
N GLU A 845 37.27 19.84 15.84
CA GLU A 845 38.57 20.37 15.41
C GLU A 845 39.22 19.50 14.32
N ASN A 846 39.11 18.18 14.45
CA ASN A 846 39.59 17.26 13.42
C ASN A 846 38.80 17.43 12.12
N ILE A 847 37.48 17.59 12.19
CA ILE A 847 36.63 17.92 11.03
C ILE A 847 37.08 19.23 10.39
N ALA A 848 37.28 20.29 11.19
CA ALA A 848 37.75 21.58 10.69
C ALA A 848 39.10 21.46 9.93
N ARG A 849 40.01 20.64 10.44
CA ARG A 849 41.31 20.35 9.80
C ARG A 849 41.13 19.56 8.49
N ASN A 850 40.24 18.56 8.50
CA ASN A 850 39.96 17.74 7.33
C ASN A 850 39.29 18.56 6.22
N GLU A 851 38.33 19.43 6.56
CA GLU A 851 37.69 20.37 5.63
C GLU A 851 38.70 21.33 4.98
N TYR A 852 39.65 21.84 5.76
CA TYR A 852 40.73 22.69 5.22
C TYR A 852 41.65 21.92 4.25
N THR A 853 41.85 20.61 4.49
CA THR A 853 42.77 19.77 3.70
C THR A 853 42.06 19.02 2.56
N SER A 854 40.73 19.06 2.51
CA SER A 854 39.90 18.32 1.54
C SER A 854 40.03 18.87 0.11
N GLY A 855 40.22 20.18 -0.05
CA GLY A 855 40.39 20.83 -1.37
C GLY A 855 41.85 21.07 -1.75
N GLU A 856 42.15 21.01 -3.06
CA GLU A 856 43.49 21.33 -3.60
C GLU A 856 43.96 22.74 -3.22
N GLU A 857 43.03 23.69 -3.14
CA GLU A 857 43.35 25.11 -2.87
C GLU A 857 43.52 25.44 -1.37
N ARG A 858 43.25 24.52 -0.43
CA ARG A 858 43.31 24.77 1.03
C ARG A 858 42.61 26.08 1.46
N ASP A 859 41.32 26.16 1.18
CA ASP A 859 40.52 27.36 1.43
C ASP A 859 40.17 27.53 2.94
N PRO A 860 40.60 28.61 3.60
CA PRO A 860 40.26 28.89 5.00
C PRO A 860 38.77 29.18 5.25
N THR A 861 37.98 29.52 4.22
CA THR A 861 36.55 29.81 4.40
C THR A 861 35.76 28.58 4.84
N LYS A 862 36.10 27.40 4.31
CA LYS A 862 35.42 26.12 4.59
C LYS A 862 35.56 25.66 6.04
N CYS A 863 36.73 25.88 6.65
CA CYS A 863 36.98 25.49 8.05
C CYS A 863 36.63 26.58 9.08
N SER A 864 36.37 27.82 8.63
CA SER A 864 36.13 28.98 9.50
C SER A 864 34.94 28.76 10.45
N LEU A 865 33.85 28.13 9.98
CA LEU A 865 32.66 27.86 10.79
C LEU A 865 32.99 27.03 12.03
N PHE A 866 33.66 25.90 11.85
CA PHE A 866 34.01 24.97 12.92
C PHE A 866 35.07 25.55 13.86
N TYR A 867 36.09 26.26 13.34
CA TYR A 867 37.09 26.88 14.20
C TYR A 867 36.54 28.05 15.01
N PHE A 868 35.64 28.86 14.46
CA PHE A 868 34.97 29.92 15.23
C PHE A 868 34.00 29.35 16.28
N ALA A 869 33.31 28.24 15.99
CA ALA A 869 32.54 27.51 17.00
C ALA A 869 33.40 27.06 18.20
N LEU A 870 34.66 26.69 17.96
CA LEU A 870 35.62 26.32 19.00
C LEU A 870 36.30 27.52 19.69
N GLY A 871 36.03 28.75 19.24
CA GLY A 871 36.67 29.98 19.73
C GLY A 871 38.09 30.21 19.22
N LYS A 872 38.54 29.49 18.18
CA LYS A 872 39.92 29.50 17.67
C LYS A 872 40.16 30.56 16.59
N ALA A 873 39.72 31.80 16.82
CA ALA A 873 39.84 32.88 15.83
C ALA A 873 41.28 33.19 15.40
N ARG A 874 42.25 33.11 16.35
CA ARG A 874 43.68 33.30 16.07
C ARG A 874 44.25 32.24 15.11
N LEU A 875 43.75 31.00 15.18
CA LEU A 875 44.16 29.92 14.28
C LEU A 875 43.69 30.22 12.86
N VAL A 876 42.42 30.63 12.69
CA VAL A 876 41.86 31.03 11.39
C VAL A 876 42.64 32.21 10.80
N HIS A 877 42.98 33.21 11.62
CA HIS A 877 43.87 34.31 11.19
C HIS A 877 45.24 33.79 10.68
N GLY A 878 45.81 32.76 11.31
CA GLY A 878 47.02 32.08 10.83
C GLY A 878 46.83 31.35 9.50
N LEU A 879 45.71 30.64 9.31
CA LEU A 879 45.37 29.96 8.05
C LEU A 879 45.19 30.96 6.90
N TRP A 880 44.56 32.11 7.16
CA TRP A 880 44.43 33.19 6.18
C TRP A 880 45.78 33.78 5.74
N ARG A 881 46.86 33.69 6.54
CA ARG A 881 48.20 34.08 6.08
C ARG A 881 48.73 33.15 4.99
N GLN A 882 48.34 31.88 5.01
CA GLN A 882 48.80 30.86 4.07
C GLN A 882 48.03 30.91 2.74
N ALA A 883 46.81 31.46 2.72
CA ALA A 883 45.97 31.58 1.54
C ALA A 883 46.23 32.88 0.75
N ALA A 884 47.49 33.14 0.36
CA ALA A 884 47.89 34.36 -0.37
C ALA A 884 47.22 34.50 -1.76
N TRP A 885 46.72 33.40 -2.31
CA TRP A 885 45.97 33.35 -3.58
C TRP A 885 44.52 33.83 -3.44
N HIS A 886 43.97 33.87 -2.22
CA HIS A 886 42.56 34.20 -1.99
C HIS A 886 42.33 35.72 -1.99
N LYS A 887 41.46 36.22 -2.87
CA LYS A 887 41.21 37.67 -3.05
C LYS A 887 40.81 38.40 -1.77
N GLU A 888 40.13 37.71 -0.87
CA GLU A 888 39.62 38.27 0.40
C GLU A 888 40.65 38.27 1.55
N GLN A 889 41.84 37.71 1.32
CA GLN A 889 42.89 37.55 2.31
C GLN A 889 43.33 38.85 3.01
N PRO A 890 43.66 39.96 2.32
CA PRO A 890 44.15 41.16 2.98
C PRO A 890 43.09 41.83 3.88
N ALA A 891 41.82 41.78 3.46
CA ALA A 891 40.69 42.31 4.24
C ALA A 891 40.42 41.45 5.48
N THR A 892 40.33 40.13 5.29
CA THR A 892 40.02 39.19 6.37
C THR A 892 41.15 39.13 7.40
N LEU A 893 42.42 39.24 7.00
CA LEU A 893 43.56 39.33 7.92
C LEU A 893 43.50 40.60 8.79
N ARG A 894 43.24 41.77 8.19
CA ARG A 894 43.10 43.02 8.95
C ARG A 894 41.93 42.96 9.93
N PHE A 895 40.84 42.30 9.55
CA PHE A 895 39.67 42.17 10.41
C PHE A 895 39.92 41.18 11.56
N LEU A 896 40.48 40.00 11.28
CA LEU A 896 40.72 38.95 12.27
C LEU A 896 41.90 39.24 13.22
N ALA A 897 42.71 40.28 12.94
CA ALA A 897 43.78 40.74 13.84
C ALA A 897 43.24 41.46 15.10
N ASN A 898 41.98 41.89 15.09
CA ASN A 898 41.36 42.61 16.21
C ASN A 898 40.91 41.67 17.34
N ASP A 899 40.69 42.22 18.53
CA ASP A 899 40.18 41.45 19.68
C ASP A 899 38.64 41.38 19.68
N PHE A 900 38.11 40.18 19.44
CA PHE A 900 36.68 39.92 19.42
C PHE A 900 36.05 39.73 20.81
N GLN A 901 36.78 39.97 21.89
CA GLN A 901 36.18 40.18 23.22
C GLN A 901 35.51 41.55 23.33
N GLU A 902 36.00 42.56 22.61
CA GLU A 902 35.45 43.92 22.63
C GLU A 902 34.12 44.02 21.89
N LEU A 903 33.14 44.72 22.48
CA LEU A 903 31.79 44.90 21.92
C LEU A 903 31.81 45.54 20.52
N ARG A 904 32.76 46.44 20.28
CA ARG A 904 32.96 47.12 19.00
C ARG A 904 33.21 46.12 17.86
N TRP A 905 34.14 45.18 18.05
CA TRP A 905 34.51 44.20 17.03
C TRP A 905 33.49 43.07 16.92
N LYS A 906 32.78 42.73 18.00
CA LYS A 906 31.59 41.86 17.94
C LYS A 906 30.48 42.47 17.06
N THR A 907 30.18 43.75 17.25
CA THR A 907 29.16 44.44 16.45
C THR A 907 29.56 44.52 14.98
N ALA A 908 30.84 44.76 14.70
CA ALA A 908 31.37 44.73 13.33
C ALA A 908 31.26 43.32 12.71
N ALA A 909 31.53 42.26 13.46
CA ALA A 909 31.36 40.87 13.00
C ALA A 909 29.90 40.55 12.68
N LEU A 910 28.94 41.00 13.50
CA LEU A 910 27.51 40.83 13.24
C LEU A 910 27.04 41.58 12.00
N LYS A 911 27.47 42.85 11.81
CA LYS A 911 27.19 43.60 10.57
C LYS A 911 27.71 42.84 9.33
N ASN A 912 28.92 42.31 9.42
CA ASN A 912 29.52 41.49 8.35
C ASN A 912 28.74 40.18 8.13
N ALA A 913 28.25 39.54 9.19
CA ALA A 913 27.42 38.35 9.11
C ALA A 913 26.13 38.59 8.32
N TYR A 914 25.40 39.68 8.59
CA TYR A 914 24.20 40.06 7.83
C TYR A 914 24.52 40.44 6.37
N ALA A 915 25.65 41.10 6.12
CA ALA A 915 26.11 41.36 4.75
C ALA A 915 26.38 40.06 3.98
N LEU A 916 27.05 39.08 4.59
CA LEU A 916 27.28 37.76 4.00
C LEU A 916 25.99 36.98 3.77
N LEU A 917 25.01 37.13 4.67
CA LEU A 917 23.68 36.54 4.53
C LEU A 917 22.98 37.08 3.27
N SER A 918 23.05 38.39 3.03
CA SER A 918 22.49 39.03 1.83
C SER A 918 23.17 38.57 0.53
N LYS A 919 24.44 38.18 0.61
CA LYS A 919 25.24 37.64 -0.51
C LYS A 919 25.07 36.12 -0.69
N GLN A 920 24.14 35.49 0.02
CA GLN A 920 23.87 34.04 -0.01
C GLN A 920 25.05 33.15 0.40
N ARG A 921 26.06 33.69 1.10
CA ARG A 921 27.19 32.92 1.64
C ARG A 921 26.85 32.42 3.05
N PHE A 922 25.90 31.49 3.15
CA PHE A 922 25.26 31.10 4.40
C PHE A 922 26.21 30.49 5.45
N ALA A 923 27.05 29.53 5.06
CA ALA A 923 28.00 28.89 5.98
C ALA A 923 29.02 29.89 6.57
N TYR A 924 29.50 30.81 5.74
CA TYR A 924 30.43 31.85 6.18
C TYR A 924 29.73 32.95 7.00
N SER A 925 28.47 33.28 6.68
CA SER A 925 27.62 34.14 7.52
C SER A 925 27.44 33.56 8.92
N ALA A 926 27.10 32.27 9.03
CA ALA A 926 26.99 31.58 10.32
C ALA A 926 28.32 31.62 11.10
N ALA A 927 29.46 31.48 10.42
CA ALA A 927 30.78 31.61 11.03
C ALA A 927 31.00 33.01 11.64
N PHE A 928 30.60 34.08 10.96
CA PHE A 928 30.70 35.45 11.47
C PHE A 928 29.71 35.75 12.60
N PHE A 929 28.53 35.14 12.59
CA PHE A 929 27.60 35.20 13.73
C PHE A 929 28.22 34.58 14.99
N LEU A 930 28.90 33.43 14.86
CA LEU A 930 29.66 32.82 15.95
C LEU A 930 30.82 33.71 16.43
N LEU A 931 31.57 34.31 15.50
CA LEU A 931 32.64 35.26 15.82
C LEU A 931 32.13 36.51 16.57
N GLY A 932 30.92 36.98 16.23
CA GLY A 932 30.22 38.06 16.92
C GLY A 932 29.59 37.66 18.25
N GLY A 933 29.62 36.37 18.62
CA GLY A 933 29.06 35.84 19.86
C GLY A 933 27.54 35.61 19.84
N ASN A 934 26.89 35.61 18.66
CA ASN A 934 25.45 35.35 18.52
C ASN A 934 25.19 33.95 17.96
N LEU A 935 25.11 32.97 18.87
CA LEU A 935 24.83 31.57 18.53
C LEU A 935 23.43 31.37 17.94
N LYS A 936 22.43 32.11 18.44
CA LYS A 936 21.02 31.94 18.04
C LYS A 936 20.83 32.23 16.55
N ASP A 937 21.45 33.30 16.05
CA ASP A 937 21.37 33.65 14.63
C ASP A 937 22.16 32.66 13.78
N ALA A 938 23.33 32.19 14.23
CA ALA A 938 24.10 31.15 13.53
C ALA A 938 23.30 29.85 13.37
N VAL A 939 22.67 29.36 14.44
CA VAL A 939 21.79 28.18 14.45
C VAL A 939 20.59 28.38 13.53
N THR A 940 19.97 29.57 13.56
CA THR A 940 18.86 29.91 12.67
C THR A 940 19.27 29.87 11.20
N VAL A 941 20.49 30.32 10.87
CA VAL A 941 21.05 30.23 9.51
C VAL A 941 21.22 28.78 9.05
N CYS A 942 21.73 27.92 9.93
CA CYS A 942 21.88 26.49 9.63
C CYS A 942 20.54 25.81 9.34
N VAL A 943 19.51 26.11 10.11
CA VAL A 943 18.18 25.50 9.95
C VAL A 943 17.46 26.04 8.72
N ARG A 944 17.39 27.36 8.54
CA ARG A 944 16.53 27.97 7.51
C ARG A 944 17.18 28.08 6.14
N GLN A 945 18.49 28.35 6.08
CA GLN A 945 19.19 28.59 4.82
C GLN A 945 20.04 27.40 4.37
N LEU A 946 20.72 26.72 5.30
CA LEU A 946 21.52 25.52 4.96
C LEU A 946 20.70 24.22 4.96
N ASN A 947 19.48 24.25 5.51
CA ASN A 947 18.64 23.06 5.73
C ASN A 947 19.40 21.92 6.43
N ASP A 948 20.25 22.27 7.40
CA ASP A 948 21.09 21.33 8.13
C ASP A 948 20.84 21.45 9.65
N VAL A 949 19.83 20.71 10.11
CA VAL A 949 19.46 20.66 11.53
C VAL A 949 20.55 19.96 12.36
N GLN A 950 21.29 18.99 11.79
CA GLN A 950 22.38 18.33 12.51
C GLN A 950 23.55 19.29 12.75
N LEU A 951 23.87 20.16 11.79
CA LEU A 951 24.87 21.22 11.97
C LEU A 951 24.44 22.20 13.05
N ALA A 952 23.17 22.61 13.03
CA ALA A 952 22.59 23.47 14.05
C ALA A 952 22.73 22.85 15.47
N ILE A 953 22.43 21.55 15.60
CA ILE A 953 22.60 20.79 16.84
C ILE A 953 24.08 20.74 17.27
N ALA A 954 24.98 20.42 16.35
CA ALA A 954 26.41 20.33 16.64
C ALA A 954 26.99 21.66 17.13
N LEU A 955 26.65 22.77 16.46
CA LEU A 955 27.09 24.10 16.84
C LEU A 955 26.55 24.52 18.21
N ALA A 956 25.26 24.29 18.47
CA ALA A 956 24.66 24.63 19.76
C ALA A 956 25.35 23.89 20.92
N ARG A 957 25.53 22.57 20.78
CA ARG A 957 26.15 21.73 21.82
C ARG A 957 27.63 22.08 22.03
N VAL A 958 28.40 22.32 20.97
CA VAL A 958 29.84 22.63 21.06
C VAL A 958 30.10 24.02 21.66
N VAL A 959 29.30 25.02 21.28
CA VAL A 959 29.49 26.40 21.74
C VAL A 959 29.00 26.57 23.19
N GLU A 960 27.83 26.04 23.53
CA GLU A 960 27.29 26.13 24.90
C GLU A 960 28.02 25.21 25.88
N GLN A 961 28.68 24.14 25.39
CA GLN A 961 29.42 23.14 26.16
C GLN A 961 28.58 22.40 27.22
N ARG A 962 27.25 22.53 27.14
CA ARG A 962 26.27 21.88 28.00
C ARG A 962 25.02 21.59 27.19
N ASP A 963 24.36 20.49 27.51
CA ASP A 963 23.10 20.10 26.87
C ASP A 963 21.88 20.87 27.47
N ASP A 964 22.08 21.70 28.49
CA ASP A 964 21.04 22.54 29.12
C ASP A 964 21.06 24.01 28.64
N GLY A 965 21.80 24.29 27.57
CA GLY A 965 21.90 25.64 27.02
C GLY A 965 20.57 26.14 26.43
N PRO A 966 20.25 27.45 26.56
CA PRO A 966 18.97 27.99 26.10
C PRO A 966 18.80 27.87 24.58
N VAL A 967 19.88 27.96 23.79
CA VAL A 967 19.79 27.84 22.34
C VAL A 967 19.54 26.39 21.93
N PHE A 968 20.26 25.43 22.52
CA PHE A 968 20.04 24.01 22.25
C PHE A 968 18.66 23.53 22.70
N GLN A 969 18.21 23.91 23.91
CA GLN A 969 16.87 23.57 24.41
C GLN A 969 15.76 24.18 23.54
N GLY A 970 15.92 25.43 23.09
CA GLY A 970 15.00 26.07 22.14
C GLY A 970 14.98 25.35 20.79
N LEU A 971 16.14 24.99 20.24
CA LEU A 971 16.25 24.22 19.00
C LEU A 971 15.51 22.87 19.08
N LEU A 972 15.61 22.17 20.22
CA LEU A 972 14.91 20.90 20.42
C LEU A 972 13.38 21.07 20.45
N ARG A 973 12.88 22.08 21.16
CA ARG A 973 11.43 22.33 21.34
C ARG A 973 10.76 22.91 20.10
N ASP A 974 11.40 23.88 19.46
CA ASP A 974 10.78 24.70 18.41
C ASP A 974 10.99 24.11 17.01
N ILE A 975 12.00 23.24 16.83
CA ILE A 975 12.39 22.73 15.51
C ILE A 975 12.45 21.20 15.51
N VAL A 976 13.27 20.57 16.37
CA VAL A 976 13.51 19.12 16.28
C VAL A 976 12.27 18.31 16.62
N LEU A 977 11.56 18.62 17.72
CA LEU A 977 10.34 17.92 18.07
C LEU A 977 9.24 18.11 17.01
N PRO A 978 8.88 19.34 16.59
CA PRO A 978 7.92 19.53 15.51
C PRO A 978 8.28 18.79 14.22
N LEU A 979 9.57 18.78 13.83
CA LEU A 979 10.05 18.01 12.69
C LEU A 979 9.87 16.50 12.90
N ALA A 980 10.22 15.98 14.07
CA ALA A 980 10.10 14.56 14.40
C ALA A 980 8.63 14.09 14.41
N PHE A 981 7.70 14.90 14.92
CA PHE A 981 6.26 14.61 14.86
C PHE A 981 5.70 14.70 13.43
N LYS A 982 6.18 15.66 12.63
CA LYS A 982 5.83 15.79 11.22
C LYS A 982 6.34 14.62 10.37
N GLU A 983 7.52 14.08 10.68
CA GLU A 983 8.10 12.93 9.97
C GLU A 983 7.68 11.56 10.56
N GLY A 984 6.92 11.51 11.66
CA GLY A 984 6.58 10.27 12.35
C GLY A 984 7.77 9.58 13.03
N ASN A 985 8.88 10.29 13.26
CA ASN A 985 10.15 9.69 13.70
C ASN A 985 10.23 9.51 15.23
N ARG A 986 9.74 8.37 15.71
CA ARG A 986 9.73 8.01 17.15
C ARG A 986 11.13 7.99 17.80
N TYR A 987 12.18 7.62 17.05
CA TYR A 987 13.56 7.62 17.56
C TYR A 987 14.08 9.03 17.81
N LEU A 988 13.85 9.95 16.85
CA LEU A 988 14.24 11.35 17.01
C LEU A 988 13.44 12.03 18.14
N CYS A 989 12.14 11.72 18.26
CA CYS A 989 11.32 12.18 19.40
C CYS A 989 11.89 11.69 20.73
N SER A 990 12.18 10.38 20.84
CA SER A 990 12.74 9.78 22.05
C SER A 990 14.07 10.45 22.42
N TRP A 991 14.97 10.65 21.46
CA TRP A 991 16.25 11.34 21.67
C TRP A 991 16.05 12.79 22.12
N ALA A 992 15.17 13.55 21.48
CA ALA A 992 14.91 14.93 21.83
C ALA A 992 14.32 15.06 23.24
N PHE A 993 13.31 14.26 23.60
CA PHE A 993 12.75 14.24 24.96
C PHE A 993 13.78 13.79 25.99
N TRP A 994 14.67 12.87 25.64
CA TRP A 994 15.77 12.45 26.50
C TRP A 994 16.72 13.61 26.80
N LYS A 995 17.10 14.40 25.78
CA LYS A 995 17.94 15.61 25.92
C LYS A 995 17.23 16.77 26.62
N LEU A 996 15.90 16.83 26.58
CA LEU A 996 15.09 17.77 27.36
C LEU A 996 14.84 17.33 28.81
N HIS A 997 15.46 16.22 29.26
CA HIS A 997 15.24 15.57 30.56
C HIS A 997 13.78 15.16 30.85
N ARG A 998 12.95 15.05 29.81
CA ARG A 998 11.56 14.55 29.86
C ARG A 998 11.54 13.05 29.59
N ARG A 999 12.17 12.30 30.49
CA ARG A 999 12.39 10.84 30.34
C ARG A 999 11.08 10.04 30.32
N ASP A 1000 10.04 10.55 30.95
CA ASP A 1000 8.68 10.03 30.90
C ASP A 1000 8.13 10.03 29.47
N PHE A 1001 8.23 11.16 28.76
CA PHE A 1001 7.79 11.28 27.36
C PHE A 1001 8.73 10.55 26.39
N ALA A 1002 10.04 10.51 26.67
CA ALA A 1002 11.02 9.80 25.84
C ALA A 1002 10.69 8.30 25.71
N VAL A 1003 10.11 7.68 26.75
CA VAL A 1003 9.72 6.26 26.71
C VAL A 1003 8.29 6.09 26.19
N ARG A 1004 7.37 6.98 26.56
CA ARG A 1004 5.97 6.92 26.07
C ARG A 1004 5.88 7.05 24.54
N VAL A 1005 6.70 7.93 23.94
CA VAL A 1005 6.70 8.17 22.48
C VAL A 1005 7.10 6.97 21.63
N LEU A 1006 7.76 5.98 22.24
CA LEU A 1006 8.11 4.74 21.54
C LEU A 1006 6.88 3.86 21.30
N VAL A 1007 5.87 3.95 22.17
CA VAL A 1007 4.72 3.03 22.17
C VAL A 1007 3.43 3.75 21.82
N THR A 1008 3.10 4.86 22.48
CA THR A 1008 1.83 5.59 22.30
C THR A 1008 1.70 6.24 20.91
N PRO A 1009 0.49 6.27 20.31
CA PRO A 1009 0.23 7.02 19.08
C PRO A 1009 0.65 8.49 19.21
N LEU A 1010 1.31 9.02 18.17
CA LEU A 1010 1.86 10.38 18.21
C LEU A 1010 0.77 11.44 18.37
N SER A 1011 -0.42 11.24 17.79
CA SER A 1011 -1.55 12.18 17.90
C SER A 1011 -2.16 12.27 19.29
N GLU A 1012 -2.13 11.18 20.05
CA GLU A 1012 -2.53 11.18 21.45
C GLU A 1012 -1.51 11.95 22.31
N LEU A 1013 -0.22 11.73 22.06
CA LEU A 1013 0.86 12.41 22.80
C LEU A 1013 0.85 13.92 22.61
N VAL A 1014 0.49 14.43 21.43
CA VAL A 1014 0.42 15.88 21.19
C VAL A 1014 -0.59 16.56 22.11
N LYS A 1015 -1.70 15.91 22.46
CA LYS A 1015 -2.73 16.49 23.34
C LYS A 1015 -2.21 16.82 24.74
N GLY A 1016 -1.16 16.12 25.19
CA GLY A 1016 -0.53 16.31 26.49
C GLY A 1016 0.76 17.14 26.48
N LEU A 1017 1.13 17.75 25.34
CA LEU A 1017 2.36 18.52 25.19
C LEU A 1017 2.07 20.02 25.08
N ASP A 1018 2.80 20.83 25.86
CA ASP A 1018 2.78 22.30 25.78
C ASP A 1018 3.60 22.84 24.58
N ILE A 1019 3.77 22.05 23.52
CA ILE A 1019 4.62 22.37 22.36
C ILE A 1019 3.71 22.55 21.13
N PRO A 1020 3.82 23.65 20.37
CA PRO A 1020 2.94 23.93 19.24
C PRO A 1020 3.27 23.04 18.03
N ILE A 1021 2.74 21.81 18.02
CA ILE A 1021 2.87 20.86 16.91
C ILE A 1021 1.62 21.01 16.02
N LYS A 1022 1.81 21.49 14.78
CA LYS A 1022 0.71 21.76 13.84
C LYS A 1022 0.35 20.57 12.95
N GLU A 1023 1.33 19.72 12.64
CA GLU A 1023 1.20 18.60 11.71
C GLU A 1023 1.78 17.35 12.37
N VAL A 1024 0.99 16.28 12.42
CA VAL A 1024 1.44 14.95 12.83
C VAL A 1024 1.19 14.04 11.64
N ASN A 1025 2.24 13.40 11.14
CA ASN A 1025 2.08 12.42 10.08
C ASN A 1025 1.82 11.04 10.70
N GLU A 1026 0.54 10.66 10.73
CA GLU A 1026 0.11 9.34 11.20
C GLU A 1026 0.40 8.22 10.18
N GLU A 1027 0.58 8.57 8.90
CA GLU A 1027 0.82 7.63 7.79
C GLU A 1027 2.25 7.07 7.83
N LEU A 1028 3.19 7.80 8.43
CA LEU A 1028 4.59 7.39 8.64
C LEU A 1028 4.82 6.77 10.02
N GLN A 1029 3.77 6.25 10.69
CA GLN A 1029 3.93 5.48 11.93
C GLN A 1029 4.75 4.22 11.62
N TYR A 1030 6.06 4.36 11.83
CA TYR A 1030 7.04 3.35 11.49
C TYR A 1030 6.97 2.25 12.56
N ASP A 1031 6.22 1.18 12.28
CA ASP A 1031 6.18 -0.04 13.09
C ASP A 1031 7.50 -0.82 12.95
N ASP A 1032 8.57 -0.28 13.52
CA ASP A 1032 9.85 -0.97 13.64
C ASP A 1032 9.82 -1.90 14.86
N PRO A 1033 9.94 -3.23 14.69
CA PRO A 1033 10.12 -4.17 15.80
C PRO A 1033 11.19 -3.75 16.81
N SER A 1034 12.23 -3.03 16.37
CA SER A 1034 13.31 -2.57 17.25
C SER A 1034 12.93 -1.39 18.15
N LEU A 1035 11.76 -0.76 17.97
CA LEU A 1035 11.17 0.18 18.94
C LEU A 1035 10.80 -0.55 20.23
N ALA A 1036 10.24 -1.76 20.14
CA ALA A 1036 9.91 -2.58 21.31
C ALA A 1036 11.18 -2.96 22.10
N LEU A 1037 12.28 -3.20 21.37
CA LEU A 1037 13.59 -3.45 21.96
C LEU A 1037 14.13 -2.22 22.70
N LEU A 1038 14.01 -1.03 22.09
CA LEU A 1038 14.42 0.23 22.72
C LEU A 1038 13.56 0.52 23.96
N PHE A 1039 12.24 0.37 23.85
CA PHE A 1039 11.32 0.54 24.97
C PHE A 1039 11.67 -0.41 26.13
N SER A 1040 11.93 -1.68 25.83
CA SER A 1040 12.32 -2.68 26.83
C SER A 1040 13.62 -2.28 27.56
N GLN A 1041 14.58 -1.69 26.85
CA GLN A 1041 15.82 -1.19 27.43
C GLN A 1041 15.62 0.09 28.25
N LEU A 1042 14.80 1.04 27.79
CA LEU A 1042 14.66 2.35 28.43
C LEU A 1042 13.69 2.36 29.61
N LYS A 1043 12.67 1.49 29.63
CA LYS A 1043 11.59 1.51 30.64
C LYS A 1043 12.11 1.45 32.08
N THR A 1044 13.19 0.70 32.34
CA THR A 1044 13.78 0.51 33.67
C THR A 1044 14.99 1.40 33.96
N LYS A 1045 15.47 2.23 33.00
CA LYS A 1045 16.72 3.00 33.19
C LYS A 1045 16.63 4.03 34.32
N THR A 1046 15.47 4.66 34.54
CA THR A 1046 15.31 5.71 35.56
C THR A 1046 13.94 5.66 36.24
N LEU A 1047 13.78 6.33 37.39
CA LEU A 1047 12.47 6.48 38.03
C LEU A 1047 11.48 7.28 37.16
N GLN A 1048 11.96 8.26 36.40
CA GLN A 1048 11.11 9.04 35.48
C GLN A 1048 10.63 8.19 34.30
N THR A 1049 11.46 7.32 33.73
CA THR A 1049 11.03 6.37 32.68
C THR A 1049 10.00 5.39 33.22
N ALA A 1050 10.15 4.94 34.47
CA ALA A 1050 9.15 4.11 35.14
C ALA A 1050 7.81 4.84 35.28
N LYS A 1051 7.79 6.11 35.74
CA LYS A 1051 6.56 6.94 35.75
C LYS A 1051 5.94 7.10 34.36
N GLY A 1052 6.77 7.19 33.33
CA GLY A 1052 6.34 7.12 31.94
C GLY A 1052 5.50 5.88 31.65
N CYS A 1053 6.00 4.72 32.08
CA CYS A 1053 5.33 3.42 31.90
C CYS A 1053 4.10 3.22 32.79
N HIS A 1054 4.07 3.78 34.00
CA HIS A 1054 2.90 3.67 34.89
C HIS A 1054 1.66 4.34 34.30
N ALA A 1055 1.79 5.45 33.59
CA ALA A 1055 0.64 6.03 32.88
C ALA A 1055 0.16 5.11 31.76
N LEU A 1056 1.07 4.48 31.00
CA LEU A 1056 0.67 3.48 30.01
C LEU A 1056 -0.07 2.30 30.63
N ALA A 1057 0.38 1.85 31.81
CA ALA A 1057 -0.27 0.78 32.56
C ALA A 1057 -1.66 1.22 33.08
N LEU A 1058 -1.80 2.46 33.56
CA LEU A 1058 -3.08 3.02 33.99
C LEU A 1058 -4.05 3.12 32.81
N ASP A 1059 -3.60 3.64 31.67
CA ASP A 1059 -4.38 3.73 30.45
C ASP A 1059 -4.83 2.32 29.99
N LEU A 1060 -3.93 1.33 30.00
CA LEU A 1060 -4.26 -0.08 29.78
C LEU A 1060 -5.34 -0.59 30.72
N THR A 1061 -5.20 -0.37 32.02
CA THR A 1061 -6.19 -0.86 33.00
C THR A 1061 -7.53 -0.13 32.92
N ALA A 1062 -7.53 1.13 32.47
CA ALA A 1062 -8.74 1.92 32.29
C ALA A 1062 -9.49 1.52 31.01
N SER A 1063 -8.77 1.11 29.96
CA SER A 1063 -9.36 0.64 28.69
C SER A 1063 -9.64 -0.87 28.67
N TRP A 1064 -9.10 -1.67 29.60
CA TRP A 1064 -9.30 -3.12 29.63
C TRP A 1064 -10.65 -3.53 30.24
N SER A 1065 -11.40 -4.37 29.51
CA SER A 1065 -12.56 -5.09 30.03
C SER A 1065 -12.20 -6.54 30.40
N PHE A 1066 -12.42 -6.94 31.65
CA PHE A 1066 -12.26 -8.34 32.07
C PHE A 1066 -13.36 -9.24 31.48
N GLU A 1067 -12.96 -10.31 30.79
CA GLU A 1067 -13.86 -11.39 30.37
C GLU A 1067 -14.32 -12.17 31.62
N ARG A 1068 -15.64 -12.38 31.79
CA ARG A 1068 -16.14 -13.22 32.90
C ARG A 1068 -15.79 -14.68 32.61
N PRO A 1069 -15.27 -15.46 33.58
CA PRO A 1069 -14.90 -16.84 33.33
C PRO A 1069 -16.14 -17.69 33.03
N SER A 1070 -16.20 -18.26 31.82
CA SER A 1070 -17.17 -19.30 31.46
C SER A 1070 -16.75 -20.64 32.07
N PRO A 1071 -17.65 -21.39 32.72
CA PRO A 1071 -17.33 -22.68 33.35
C PRO A 1071 -17.22 -23.78 32.27
N SER A 1072 -16.04 -23.97 31.69
CA SER A 1072 -15.79 -25.09 30.77
C SER A 1072 -15.49 -26.38 31.55
N ARG A 1073 -16.39 -27.38 31.49
CA ARG A 1073 -16.12 -28.76 31.93
C ARG A 1073 -15.05 -29.38 31.01
N VAL A 1074 -13.90 -29.72 31.57
CA VAL A 1074 -12.83 -30.42 30.85
C VAL A 1074 -13.20 -31.91 30.73
N ARG A 1075 -13.39 -32.40 29.49
CA ARG A 1075 -13.44 -33.84 29.17
C ARG A 1075 -12.00 -34.32 29.00
N ARG A 1076 -11.54 -35.29 29.80
CA ARG A 1076 -10.22 -35.92 29.66
C ARG A 1076 -10.23 -36.83 28.43
N LEU A 1077 -9.30 -36.61 27.48
CA LEU A 1077 -8.98 -37.57 26.41
C LEU A 1077 -7.80 -38.46 26.87
N SER A 1078 -7.85 -39.74 26.53
CA SER A 1078 -6.89 -40.79 26.89
C SER A 1078 -5.73 -40.89 25.89
N ALA A 1079 -4.62 -41.49 26.33
CA ALA A 1079 -3.30 -41.45 25.69
C ALA A 1079 -3.11 -42.29 24.40
N GLU A 1080 -4.17 -42.83 23.80
CA GLU A 1080 -4.07 -43.77 22.67
C GLU A 1080 -4.25 -43.13 21.27
N ASP A 1081 -4.64 -41.84 21.17
CA ASP A 1081 -4.90 -41.17 19.88
C ASP A 1081 -3.68 -40.46 19.26
N LEU A 1082 -2.46 -40.69 19.76
CA LEU A 1082 -1.28 -39.85 19.46
C LEU A 1082 -0.30 -40.40 18.40
N HIS A 1083 -0.61 -41.50 17.70
CA HIS A 1083 0.43 -42.26 16.99
C HIS A 1083 0.45 -42.30 15.46
N ASP A 1084 -0.36 -41.55 14.70
CA ASP A 1084 -0.21 -41.51 13.23
C ASP A 1084 -0.68 -40.18 12.59
N ILE A 1085 0.22 -39.19 12.39
CA ILE A 1085 0.02 -38.09 11.42
C ILE A 1085 1.39 -37.62 10.85
N PRO A 1086 1.59 -37.60 9.51
CA PRO A 1086 2.80 -37.08 8.88
C PRO A 1086 2.86 -35.54 8.86
N ALA A 1087 4.06 -34.99 9.03
CA ALA A 1087 4.32 -33.57 9.20
C ALA A 1087 4.05 -32.73 7.93
N ARG A 1088 3.05 -31.84 8.01
CA ARG A 1088 2.87 -30.65 7.16
C ARG A 1088 3.10 -29.38 8.00
N PRO A 1089 3.53 -28.24 7.42
CA PRO A 1089 3.87 -27.04 8.18
C PRO A 1089 2.60 -26.39 8.72
N PHE A 1090 2.38 -26.53 10.03
CA PHE A 1090 1.23 -25.95 10.71
C PHE A 1090 1.46 -24.47 11.06
N ASN A 1091 0.61 -23.61 10.50
CA ASN A 1091 0.26 -22.31 11.07
C ASN A 1091 -0.40 -22.53 12.44
N ARG A 1092 0.38 -22.55 13.52
CA ARG A 1092 -0.15 -22.45 14.88
C ARG A 1092 -0.31 -20.98 15.25
N HIS A 1093 -1.56 -20.56 15.35
CA HIS A 1093 -1.96 -19.37 16.08
C HIS A 1093 -1.35 -19.42 17.48
N VAL A 1094 -0.38 -18.54 17.75
CA VAL A 1094 0.03 -18.22 19.12
C VAL A 1094 -1.12 -17.44 19.75
N ARG A 1095 -2.15 -18.14 20.22
CA ARG A 1095 -3.00 -17.61 21.28
C ARG A 1095 -2.20 -17.65 22.56
N ARG A 1096 -1.39 -16.63 22.78
CA ARG A 1096 -1.03 -16.28 24.15
C ARG A 1096 -2.31 -15.80 24.81
N ARG A 1097 -2.90 -16.66 25.65
CA ARG A 1097 -3.63 -16.18 26.82
C ARG A 1097 -2.66 -15.29 27.58
N SER A 1098 -2.85 -13.98 27.50
CA SER A 1098 -2.16 -13.03 28.37
C SER A 1098 -2.83 -13.07 29.75
N SER A 1099 -2.72 -14.20 30.45
CA SER A 1099 -2.75 -14.15 31.91
C SER A 1099 -1.33 -13.84 32.34
N ILE A 1100 -1.05 -12.56 32.57
CA ILE A 1100 0.09 -12.15 33.38
C ILE A 1100 -0.22 -12.66 34.80
N LEU A 1101 0.35 -13.81 35.16
CA LEU A 1101 0.62 -14.13 36.57
C LEU A 1101 1.89 -13.36 36.90
N ILE A 1102 1.74 -12.21 37.54
CA ILE A 1102 2.85 -11.59 38.27
C ILE A 1102 2.98 -12.42 39.54
N ASP A 1103 3.99 -13.29 39.60
CA ASP A 1103 4.51 -13.73 40.89
C ASP A 1103 5.09 -12.48 41.56
N MET A 1104 4.28 -11.85 42.40
CA MET A 1104 4.76 -10.89 43.38
C MET A 1104 5.37 -11.71 44.52
N GLU A 1105 6.70 -11.80 44.57
CA GLU A 1105 7.37 -12.04 45.85
C GLU A 1105 7.15 -10.80 46.72
N ILE A 1106 6.20 -10.90 47.65
CA ILE A 1106 5.96 -9.89 48.69
C ILE A 1106 6.89 -10.25 49.86
N PRO A 1107 7.91 -9.44 50.19
CA PRO A 1107 8.62 -9.60 51.46
C PRO A 1107 7.63 -9.21 52.57
N SER A 1108 7.29 -10.20 53.39
CA SER A 1108 6.47 -10.01 54.59
C SER A 1108 7.22 -9.16 55.61
N VAL A 1109 6.59 -8.08 56.07
CA VAL A 1109 6.99 -7.32 57.26
C VAL A 1109 5.73 -7.09 58.10
N PRO A 1110 5.78 -7.27 59.44
CA PRO A 1110 4.61 -7.63 60.23
C PRO A 1110 3.72 -6.44 60.57
N GLY A 1111 2.44 -6.75 60.77
CA GLY A 1111 1.37 -5.78 60.87
C GLY A 1111 1.16 -5.17 62.25
N THR A 1112 0.32 -4.14 62.27
CA THR A 1112 -0.62 -3.82 63.35
C THR A 1112 -1.82 -3.05 62.77
N GLN A 1113 -3.01 -3.54 63.08
CA GLN A 1113 -4.33 -2.92 62.90
C GLN A 1113 -4.71 -2.11 64.18
N PRO A 1114 -5.89 -1.46 64.29
CA PRO A 1114 -6.50 -0.46 63.41
C PRO A 1114 -7.18 0.68 64.24
N SER A 1115 -7.71 1.73 63.59
CA SER A 1115 -9.10 2.22 63.79
C SER A 1115 -9.37 3.55 63.05
N SER A 1116 -10.43 3.55 62.23
CA SER A 1116 -11.11 4.72 61.64
C SER A 1116 -11.88 5.51 62.72
N PRO A 1117 -12.36 6.76 62.52
CA PRO A 1117 -13.51 7.03 61.63
C PRO A 1117 -13.64 8.46 61.00
N GLY A 1118 -14.57 8.60 60.04
CA GLY A 1118 -15.54 9.73 60.05
C GLY A 1118 -15.51 10.80 58.93
N ARG A 1119 -16.68 11.03 58.30
CA ARG A 1119 -17.04 11.97 57.21
C ARG A 1119 -17.06 13.47 57.59
N GLN A 1120 -16.71 14.34 56.60
CA GLN A 1120 -17.25 15.66 56.13
C GLN A 1120 -18.03 16.62 57.07
N PRO A 1121 -18.24 17.92 56.73
CA PRO A 1121 -17.50 18.89 55.91
C PRO A 1121 -17.42 20.29 56.61
N THR A 1122 -17.17 21.36 55.82
CA THR A 1122 -17.51 22.80 56.01
C THR A 1122 -16.48 23.83 56.54
N THR A 1123 -16.32 24.87 55.69
CA THR A 1123 -16.31 26.32 55.93
C THR A 1123 -15.05 27.03 56.48
N LEU A 1124 -14.42 27.79 55.57
CA LEU A 1124 -13.90 29.16 55.82
C LEU A 1124 -15.07 30.08 56.25
N PRO A 1125 -14.82 31.16 57.03
CA PRO A 1125 -14.82 32.48 56.39
C PRO A 1125 -13.96 33.57 57.07
N SER A 1126 -13.76 34.65 56.31
CA SER A 1126 -13.86 36.10 56.68
C SER A 1126 -12.68 36.93 56.10
N VAL A 1127 -12.85 37.79 55.07
CA VAL A 1127 -13.62 39.08 54.95
C VAL A 1127 -12.71 40.29 55.30
N ILE A 1128 -12.69 41.49 54.69
CA ILE A 1128 -13.18 42.25 53.49
C ILE A 1128 -12.14 43.42 53.35
N ASP A 1129 -11.97 44.12 52.23
CA ASP A 1129 -12.54 45.45 51.92
C ASP A 1129 -12.14 45.81 50.47
N GLU A 1130 -13.07 45.86 49.49
CA GLU A 1130 -14.08 46.90 49.12
C GLU A 1130 -13.54 47.81 47.98
N GLU A 1131 -13.99 47.65 46.73
CA GLU A 1131 -15.16 48.27 46.03
C GLU A 1131 -14.88 49.70 45.49
N GLU A 1132 -14.68 49.92 44.17
CA GLU A 1132 -15.66 50.25 43.08
C GLU A 1132 -16.11 51.74 43.05
N PRO A 1133 -16.77 52.34 42.02
CA PRO A 1133 -17.30 51.81 40.73
C PRO A 1133 -17.17 52.71 39.44
N GLU A 1134 -17.55 52.08 38.30
CA GLU A 1134 -18.31 52.47 37.08
C GLU A 1134 -18.17 53.82 36.29
N ILE A 1135 -18.23 53.75 34.94
CA ILE A 1135 -19.43 54.02 34.08
C ILE A 1135 -19.10 53.85 32.56
N VAL A 1136 -20.12 53.45 31.80
CA VAL A 1136 -20.22 52.91 30.42
C VAL A 1136 -20.49 53.96 29.31
N GLN A 1137 -20.12 53.65 28.04
CA GLN A 1137 -20.85 53.82 26.75
C GLN A 1137 -19.86 53.93 25.56
N ALA A 1138 -20.08 53.56 24.29
CA ALA A 1138 -20.94 52.61 23.57
C ALA A 1138 -20.50 52.59 22.07
N THR A 1139 -20.69 51.45 21.38
CA THR A 1139 -20.93 51.26 19.91
C THR A 1139 -19.83 51.26 18.82
N THR A 1140 -20.01 50.29 17.89
CA THR A 1140 -19.64 50.16 16.45
C THR A 1140 -18.45 49.25 16.01
N LYS A 1141 -18.77 48.26 15.14
CA LYS A 1141 -17.90 47.46 14.21
C LYS A 1141 -17.82 48.21 12.83
N PRO A 1142 -17.10 47.81 11.74
CA PRO A 1142 -16.26 46.61 11.44
C PRO A 1142 -14.93 46.80 10.59
N LYS A 1143 -14.05 45.76 10.56
CA LYS A 1143 -13.17 45.22 9.45
C LYS A 1143 -12.10 46.13 8.75
N PRO A 1144 -11.19 45.62 7.88
CA PRO A 1144 -10.23 44.48 7.98
C PRO A 1144 -8.80 44.82 7.42
N ASP A 1145 -7.89 43.84 7.52
CA ASP A 1145 -6.64 43.57 6.76
C ASP A 1145 -5.71 44.71 6.26
N ARG A 1146 -4.40 44.61 6.60
CA ARG A 1146 -3.34 44.37 5.58
C ARG A 1146 -1.93 44.16 6.15
N GLN A 1147 -1.24 43.28 5.45
CA GLN A 1147 0.21 43.06 5.43
C GLN A 1147 1.02 44.35 5.29
N THR A 1148 2.12 44.45 6.03
CA THR A 1148 3.29 45.30 5.75
C THR A 1148 4.52 44.51 6.23
N GLY A 1149 5.55 44.22 5.44
CA GLY A 1149 6.21 45.10 4.50
C GLY A 1149 7.54 45.51 5.14
N ILE A 1150 8.57 44.68 4.95
CA ILE A 1150 9.94 44.88 5.44
C ILE A 1150 10.52 46.09 4.71
N GLY A 1151 10.67 47.20 5.43
CA GLY A 1151 11.26 48.41 4.88
C GLY A 1151 11.03 49.62 5.75
N ASN A 1152 11.56 49.63 6.99
CA ASN A 1152 11.80 50.86 7.75
C ASN A 1152 12.53 50.61 9.09
N LEU A 1153 13.73 50.01 9.02
CA LEU A 1153 14.59 49.85 10.21
C LEU A 1153 16.05 50.23 9.94
N MET A 1154 16.28 51.17 9.00
CA MET A 1154 17.60 51.61 8.57
C MET A 1154 17.88 53.12 8.72
N LYS A 1155 17.11 53.87 9.53
CA LYS A 1155 17.27 55.35 9.58
C LYS A 1155 17.33 56.02 10.94
N THR A 1156 17.59 55.30 12.03
CA THR A 1156 17.74 55.94 13.35
C THR A 1156 18.86 55.30 14.17
N ALA A 1157 20.10 55.63 13.79
CA ALA A 1157 21.28 55.64 14.68
C ALA A 1157 22.49 56.18 13.88
N LYS A 1158 22.49 57.49 13.59
CA LYS A 1158 23.69 58.23 13.21
C LYS A 1158 23.76 59.48 14.08
N GLN A 1159 24.43 59.37 15.23
CA GLN A 1159 25.20 60.46 15.81
C GLN A 1159 26.17 59.91 16.87
N ASP A 1160 27.45 60.19 16.60
CA ASP A 1160 28.59 60.32 17.51
C ASP A 1160 29.05 59.12 18.35
N VAL A 1161 29.80 58.20 17.72
CA VAL A 1161 31.17 57.81 18.12
C VAL A 1161 31.92 57.31 16.87
N SER A 1162 33.03 57.95 16.51
CA SER A 1162 33.85 57.58 15.35
C SER A 1162 34.60 56.26 15.60
N VAL A 1163 33.99 55.16 15.16
CA VAL A 1163 34.66 53.87 14.95
C VAL A 1163 34.90 53.73 13.44
N PRO A 1164 36.11 53.39 12.96
CA PRO A 1164 36.33 53.08 11.55
C PRO A 1164 35.42 51.92 11.11
N GLU A 1165 34.37 52.25 10.37
CA GLU A 1165 33.59 51.30 9.58
C GLU A 1165 34.46 50.80 8.42
N PHE A 1166 34.48 49.48 8.26
CA PHE A 1166 35.11 48.84 7.11
C PHE A 1166 34.16 48.97 5.91
N ASP A 1167 34.57 49.75 4.91
CA ASP A 1167 33.82 49.94 3.67
C ASP A 1167 34.08 48.77 2.69
N MET A 1168 33.06 47.93 2.49
CA MET A 1168 33.08 46.85 1.51
C MET A 1168 32.89 47.33 0.06
N ASN A 1169 32.69 48.63 -0.19
CA ASN A 1169 32.72 49.18 -1.55
C ASN A 1169 34.16 49.39 -2.06
N ALA A 1170 35.17 49.29 -1.20
CA ALA A 1170 36.58 49.19 -1.60
C ALA A 1170 36.97 47.77 -2.09
N PHE A 1171 35.99 46.90 -2.32
CA PHE A 1171 36.14 45.50 -2.73
C PHE A 1171 35.81 45.27 -4.22
N PHE A 1172 35.42 46.33 -4.95
CA PHE A 1172 35.33 46.34 -6.42
C PHE A 1172 36.35 47.32 -7.00
#